data_AF-A0AAJ6N4J9-F1
#
_entry.id   AF-A0AAJ6N4J9-F1
#
_cell.length_a   1.000
_cell.length_b   1.000
_cell.length_c   1.000
_cell.angle_alpha   90.00
_cell.angle_beta   90.00
_cell.angle_gamma   90.00
#
_symmetry.space_group_name_H-M   'P 1'
#
loop_
_entity.id
_entity.type
_entity.pdbx_description
1 polymer ?
#
loop_
_entity_poly.entity_id
_entity_poly.type
_entity_poly.pdbx_seq_one_letter_code
_entity_poly.pdbx_strand_id
1 'polypeptide(L)'
;MPPVALPPKSHAYALWGQRLREYATSPELATELSYWTAAARTRIFPATTIMRHRSHADADEVLLSFENEWTQRLLTDAPSAYRTQINDLLLSGLARAVWRWSGQDEVLVELEGHGREHLSGDLDLSRTVGWFTTAFPVRLAGGSQESSLLIKTVKEELRGIPGRGLGYGLLRHLGSEAHRMALSHVAEPKIAFNYLGQIDGGDAEAALFTMAAESAGPSRDASSPLQRWLSVNGTVRNGRLQLSFGFGRKRYRRESVERLAALYEAALRELVDHCTGGACGLTPSDVALSGLDQAELDRLALDWREIEDIYPLSPMQQGMLFHAMHDGESGLYVNQVAAEIRGLDAGKLRRAWQAASDRHAMLRTGFAWRDLSGAPQQVVYRRAEVPFAEEDWRARSAAWDQAQLDAALARVSRQEQAAGFDLSRPPLQRVRLIRLGDDRHWLIWTHHHILLDGWSSARLIAEVMQHNGEGRLPALHHRYRDYIAWLKGYDSNASAAFWRNATAELDEPSFLADGLAERADAQSSGHGMLALELAPDLTARLQEFAVRERITMNTLVQAAWAQLLRQHTGQGTVCFGVTVSGRPPELAGAEEMVGLFINTLPVIDGVSPQQTVGVWLRELQDRNLALREFGATPLYEIQRLAGRPGRPLFDSILVFENYPIDRALIGTDRQIQVGKTRIVETSNYPLFASVGVDDRLRLVFNYRRKHFDEAQIARLQQAFVRLIEALSIDADRPVGMIAARDPADVVLLERANDTRRDQPREGIVAQFEAQVRKSPEAVALVFGGTELSYAALNARANRLARRLRDRGVATDTVVGLALDRGVEMLVALLAVLKAGGAYLPLDPDYPLERLAHMLRDSGAALVLTQEELRGQFAAVLAETGAEAWLLDAQDGEGGDAGNLDVAVHAESLAYVIYTSGSTGLPKGVMVRHNAVTNFLATMAEQPGMTAGDRVLGLTSLSFDIAVLDCCR
;
A
#
# COMPACT_ATOMS: atom_id res chain seq x y z
N MET A 1 21.30 21.71 -59.19
CA MET A 1 20.48 20.67 -58.52
C MET A 1 21.32 20.08 -57.40
N PRO A 2 20.79 19.94 -56.18
CA PRO A 2 21.48 19.18 -55.15
C PRO A 2 21.68 17.73 -55.64
N PRO A 3 22.78 17.05 -55.25
CA PRO A 3 22.99 15.65 -55.59
C PRO A 3 21.85 14.82 -55.02
N VAL A 4 21.33 13.89 -55.82
CA VAL A 4 20.27 12.97 -55.39
C VAL A 4 20.85 12.06 -54.30
N ALA A 5 20.51 12.34 -53.04
CA ALA A 5 20.82 11.47 -51.92
C ALA A 5 19.88 10.28 -51.97
N LEU A 6 20.39 9.12 -52.39
CA LEU A 6 19.61 7.88 -52.35
C LEU A 6 19.46 7.42 -50.88
N PRO A 7 18.29 6.87 -50.50
CA PRO A 7 18.11 6.32 -49.17
C PRO A 7 19.05 5.14 -48.92
N PRO A 8 19.34 4.81 -47.66
CA PRO A 8 20.13 3.63 -47.31
C PRO A 8 19.59 2.35 -47.97
N LYS A 9 20.50 1.41 -48.22
CA LYS A 9 20.22 0.16 -48.92
C LYS A 9 19.35 -0.75 -48.04
N SER A 10 18.21 -1.21 -48.56
CA SER A 10 17.41 -2.25 -47.92
C SER A 10 18.09 -3.62 -48.03
N HIS A 11 17.60 -4.60 -47.27
CA HIS A 11 18.24 -5.91 -47.15
C HIS A 11 17.94 -6.84 -48.33
N ALA A 12 18.95 -7.60 -48.77
CA ALA A 12 18.82 -8.50 -49.91
C ALA A 12 17.97 -9.74 -49.59
N TYR A 13 17.33 -10.31 -50.63
CA TYR A 13 16.53 -11.55 -50.54
C TYR A 13 17.33 -12.73 -49.94
N ALA A 14 18.63 -12.80 -50.21
CA ALA A 14 19.51 -13.83 -49.65
C ALA A 14 19.63 -13.74 -48.12
N LEU A 15 19.73 -12.53 -47.57
CA LEU A 15 19.79 -12.32 -46.12
C LEU A 15 18.46 -12.72 -45.47
N TRP A 16 17.33 -12.37 -46.09
CA TRP A 16 16.01 -12.84 -45.65
C TRP A 16 15.95 -14.37 -45.57
N GLY A 17 16.40 -15.06 -46.62
CA GLY A 17 16.45 -16.53 -46.63
C GLY A 17 17.36 -17.13 -45.54
N GLN A 18 18.48 -16.48 -45.21
CA GLN A 18 19.35 -16.90 -44.10
C GLN A 18 18.62 -16.74 -42.75
N ARG A 19 18.01 -15.58 -42.51
CA ARG A 19 17.29 -15.28 -41.27
C ARG A 19 16.11 -16.22 -41.04
N LEU A 20 15.41 -16.61 -42.11
CA LEU A 20 14.37 -17.63 -42.04
C LEU A 20 14.90 -19.00 -41.57
N ARG A 21 16.10 -19.41 -41.98
CA ARG A 21 16.71 -20.68 -41.55
C ARG A 21 17.15 -20.62 -40.09
N GLU A 22 17.73 -19.51 -39.66
CA GLU A 22 18.11 -19.29 -38.26
C GLU A 22 16.86 -19.36 -37.36
N TYR A 23 15.80 -18.62 -37.74
CA TYR A 23 14.54 -18.63 -37.01
C TYR A 23 13.84 -19.99 -37.02
N ALA A 24 13.96 -20.78 -38.10
CA ALA A 24 13.39 -22.13 -38.19
C ALA A 24 13.93 -23.10 -37.11
N THR A 25 15.10 -22.82 -36.55
CA THR A 25 15.75 -23.61 -35.49
C THR A 25 15.58 -23.01 -34.08
N SER A 26 14.87 -21.90 -33.97
CA SER A 26 14.73 -21.15 -32.72
C SER A 26 13.77 -21.85 -31.72
N PRO A 27 14.05 -21.81 -30.41
CA PRO A 27 13.11 -22.27 -29.39
C PRO A 27 11.77 -21.53 -29.44
N GLU A 28 11.79 -20.24 -29.80
CA GLU A 28 10.61 -19.39 -29.91
C GLU A 28 9.63 -19.95 -30.94
N LEU A 29 10.12 -20.28 -32.15
CA LEU A 29 9.27 -20.84 -33.20
C LEU A 29 8.72 -22.24 -32.83
N ALA A 30 9.48 -23.03 -32.08
CA ALA A 30 9.04 -24.36 -31.65
C ALA A 30 7.77 -24.32 -30.79
N THR A 31 7.52 -23.22 -30.06
CA THR A 31 6.31 -23.04 -29.24
C THR A 31 5.04 -22.99 -30.09
N GLU A 32 5.12 -22.55 -31.35
CA GLU A 32 3.97 -22.44 -32.26
C GLU A 32 3.45 -23.81 -32.76
N LEU A 33 4.24 -24.88 -32.64
CA LEU A 33 3.86 -26.21 -33.18
C LEU A 33 2.51 -26.71 -32.63
N SER A 34 2.25 -26.42 -31.36
CA SER A 34 1.00 -26.79 -30.67
C SER A 34 -0.22 -26.13 -31.33
N TYR A 35 -0.11 -24.85 -31.70
CA TYR A 35 -1.14 -24.11 -32.42
C TYR A 35 -1.43 -24.74 -33.79
N TRP A 36 -0.37 -24.97 -34.57
CA TRP A 36 -0.51 -25.48 -35.94
C TRP A 36 -1.03 -26.92 -36.02
N THR A 37 -0.76 -27.74 -35.01
CA THR A 37 -1.27 -29.12 -34.92
C THR A 37 -2.70 -29.20 -34.39
N ALA A 38 -3.14 -28.26 -33.56
CA ALA A 38 -4.51 -28.17 -33.06
C ALA A 38 -5.53 -27.84 -34.17
N ALA A 39 -5.13 -27.05 -35.17
CA ALA A 39 -5.97 -26.67 -36.31
C ALA A 39 -6.42 -27.86 -37.22
N ALA A 40 -5.92 -29.07 -36.99
CA ALA A 40 -6.02 -30.22 -37.89
C ALA A 40 -7.31 -31.07 -37.81
N ARG A 41 -8.25 -30.81 -36.89
CA ARG A 41 -9.31 -31.79 -36.52
C ARG A 41 -10.63 -31.70 -37.31
N THR A 42 -10.68 -31.07 -38.47
CA THR A 42 -11.95 -30.77 -39.18
C THR A 42 -12.38 -31.87 -40.16
N ARG A 43 -13.71 -32.02 -40.33
CA ARG A 43 -14.32 -33.04 -41.20
C ARG A 43 -14.19 -32.66 -42.67
N ILE A 44 -14.01 -33.67 -43.52
CA ILE A 44 -13.75 -33.54 -44.96
C ILE A 44 -15.00 -32.99 -45.67
N PHE A 45 -14.76 -31.98 -46.52
CA PHE A 45 -15.73 -31.38 -47.43
C PHE A 45 -16.42 -32.41 -48.35
N PRO A 46 -17.72 -32.30 -48.67
CA PRO A 46 -18.37 -33.20 -49.62
C PRO A 46 -17.71 -33.10 -51.00
N ALA A 47 -17.43 -34.27 -51.57
CA ALA A 47 -16.67 -34.46 -52.79
C ALA A 47 -17.44 -35.43 -53.70
N THR A 48 -17.92 -34.98 -54.86
CA THR A 48 -18.68 -35.83 -55.79
C THR A 48 -17.82 -36.82 -56.60
N THR A 49 -16.48 -36.74 -56.56
CA THR A 49 -15.60 -37.69 -57.29
C THR A 49 -14.17 -37.78 -56.74
N ILE A 50 -13.53 -38.95 -56.77
CA ILE A 50 -12.12 -39.15 -56.40
C ILE A 50 -11.25 -38.91 -57.64
N MET A 51 -10.53 -37.79 -57.73
CA MET A 51 -9.60 -37.49 -58.84
C MET A 51 -8.18 -37.26 -58.30
N ARG A 52 -7.18 -37.95 -58.89
CA ARG A 52 -5.77 -37.90 -58.47
C ARG A 52 -4.94 -36.79 -59.12
N HIS A 53 -5.38 -36.22 -60.25
CA HIS A 53 -4.64 -35.17 -60.97
C HIS A 53 -5.49 -33.92 -61.20
N ARG A 54 -4.94 -32.76 -60.83
CA ARG A 54 -5.50 -31.41 -60.98
C ARG A 54 -4.55 -30.64 -61.90
N SER A 55 -4.99 -30.09 -63.03
CA SER A 55 -4.13 -29.25 -63.87
C SER A 55 -4.83 -27.96 -64.30
N HIS A 56 -4.05 -26.93 -64.62
CA HIS A 56 -4.52 -25.63 -65.12
C HIS A 56 -5.28 -25.75 -66.44
N ALA A 57 -5.05 -26.80 -67.24
CA ALA A 57 -5.82 -27.09 -68.45
C ALA A 57 -7.34 -27.27 -68.19
N ASP A 58 -7.71 -27.72 -66.99
CA ASP A 58 -9.10 -27.90 -66.58
C ASP A 58 -9.62 -26.73 -65.73
N ALA A 59 -8.87 -25.64 -65.61
CA ALA A 59 -9.26 -24.48 -64.82
C ALA A 59 -10.46 -23.76 -65.45
N ASP A 60 -11.35 -23.30 -64.60
CA ASP A 60 -12.42 -22.35 -64.92
C ASP A 60 -12.53 -21.33 -63.77
N GLU A 61 -13.15 -20.19 -64.07
CA GLU A 61 -13.23 -19.05 -63.17
C GLU A 61 -14.65 -18.46 -63.16
N VAL A 62 -15.14 -18.16 -61.96
CA VAL A 62 -16.33 -17.35 -61.73
C VAL A 62 -15.89 -16.02 -61.12
N LEU A 63 -16.31 -14.91 -61.71
CA LEU A 63 -15.99 -13.55 -61.26
C LEU A 63 -17.20 -12.94 -60.57
N LEU A 64 -16.96 -12.32 -59.42
CA LEU A 64 -17.93 -11.54 -58.66
C LEU A 64 -17.38 -10.12 -58.50
N SER A 65 -18.19 -9.10 -58.78
CA SER A 65 -17.80 -7.69 -58.64
C SER A 65 -18.86 -6.89 -57.92
N PHE A 66 -18.43 -6.05 -56.98
CA PHE A 66 -19.29 -5.18 -56.19
C PHE A 66 -19.24 -3.73 -56.68
N GLU A 67 -20.29 -2.97 -56.41
CA GLU A 67 -20.38 -1.55 -56.72
C GLU A 67 -19.37 -0.72 -55.92
N ASN A 68 -18.95 0.45 -56.46
CA ASN A 68 -18.00 1.35 -55.79
C ASN A 68 -18.49 1.77 -54.41
N GLU A 69 -19.74 2.21 -54.31
CA GLU A 69 -20.35 2.70 -53.06
C GLU A 69 -20.38 1.60 -52.00
N TRP A 70 -20.77 0.37 -52.38
CA TRP A 70 -20.77 -0.76 -51.46
C TRP A 70 -19.35 -1.16 -51.04
N THR A 71 -18.40 -1.14 -51.99
CA THR A 71 -16.99 -1.43 -51.71
C THR A 71 -16.41 -0.43 -50.72
N GLN A 72 -16.75 0.87 -50.83
CA GLN A 72 -16.37 1.88 -49.84
C GLN A 72 -16.95 1.55 -48.46
N ARG A 73 -18.24 1.24 -48.34
CA ARG A 73 -18.86 0.82 -47.06
C ARG A 73 -18.14 -0.36 -46.41
N LEU A 74 -17.70 -1.35 -47.20
CA LEU A 74 -16.91 -2.49 -46.70
C LEU A 74 -15.51 -2.07 -46.21
N LEU A 75 -14.88 -1.11 -46.88
CA LEU A 75 -13.50 -0.69 -46.61
C LEU A 75 -13.39 0.35 -45.49
N THR A 76 -14.39 1.22 -45.33
CA THR A 76 -14.34 2.36 -44.40
C THR A 76 -15.29 2.21 -43.22
N ASP A 77 -16.55 1.89 -43.49
CA ASP A 77 -17.61 2.03 -42.49
C ASP A 77 -17.76 0.75 -41.65
N ALA A 78 -17.89 -0.39 -42.32
CA ALA A 78 -18.07 -1.70 -41.67
C ALA A 78 -16.93 -2.06 -40.68
N PRO A 79 -15.64 -1.73 -40.94
CA PRO A 79 -14.54 -1.95 -40.00
C PRO A 79 -14.72 -1.32 -38.62
N SER A 80 -15.44 -0.19 -38.53
CA SER A 80 -15.60 0.57 -37.29
C SER A 80 -16.44 -0.14 -36.23
N ALA A 81 -17.37 -1.01 -36.64
CA ALA A 81 -18.30 -1.71 -35.76
C ALA A 81 -17.59 -2.63 -34.75
N TYR A 82 -16.61 -3.40 -35.24
CA TYR A 82 -15.91 -4.42 -34.46
C TYR A 82 -14.39 -4.27 -34.51
N ARG A 83 -13.88 -3.10 -34.92
CA ARG A 83 -12.44 -2.84 -35.15
C ARG A 83 -11.80 -3.90 -36.05
N THR A 84 -12.53 -4.33 -37.07
CA THR A 84 -12.11 -5.40 -37.98
C THR A 84 -11.15 -4.87 -39.05
N GLN A 85 -10.35 -5.76 -39.60
CA GLN A 85 -9.70 -5.61 -40.89
C GLN A 85 -10.58 -6.19 -42.00
N ILE A 86 -10.31 -5.83 -43.25
CA ILE A 86 -11.09 -6.34 -44.38
C ILE A 86 -11.11 -7.87 -44.45
N ASN A 87 -9.98 -8.53 -44.16
CA ASN A 87 -9.89 -9.99 -44.14
C ASN A 87 -10.82 -10.63 -43.10
N ASP A 88 -11.08 -9.96 -41.97
CA ASP A 88 -11.99 -10.46 -40.95
C ASP A 88 -13.42 -10.58 -41.53
N LEU A 89 -13.87 -9.57 -42.29
CA LEU A 89 -15.18 -9.55 -42.93
C LEU A 89 -15.27 -10.48 -44.15
N LEU A 90 -14.22 -10.52 -44.98
CA LEU A 90 -14.16 -11.43 -46.13
C LEU A 90 -14.20 -12.90 -45.67
N LEU A 91 -13.35 -13.27 -44.71
CA LEU A 91 -13.31 -14.65 -44.22
C LEU A 91 -14.56 -15.02 -43.41
N SER A 92 -15.20 -14.06 -42.73
CA SER A 92 -16.53 -14.26 -42.14
C SER A 92 -17.57 -14.57 -43.21
N GLY A 93 -17.62 -13.78 -44.29
CA GLY A 93 -18.52 -14.04 -45.40
C GLY A 93 -18.26 -15.40 -46.05
N LEU A 94 -16.99 -15.80 -46.19
CA LEU A 94 -16.60 -17.10 -46.73
C LEU A 94 -17.07 -18.24 -45.82
N ALA A 95 -16.87 -18.13 -44.51
CA ALA A 95 -17.33 -19.14 -43.53
C ALA A 95 -18.85 -19.35 -43.63
N ARG A 96 -19.62 -18.26 -43.68
CA ARG A 96 -21.07 -18.31 -43.83
C ARG A 96 -21.52 -18.87 -45.18
N ALA A 97 -20.86 -18.47 -46.26
CA ALA A 97 -21.15 -18.97 -47.60
C ALA A 97 -20.91 -20.49 -47.70
N VAL A 98 -19.79 -20.95 -47.15
CA VAL A 98 -19.42 -22.37 -47.10
C VAL A 98 -20.43 -23.17 -46.27
N TRP A 99 -20.85 -22.65 -45.11
CA TRP A 99 -21.88 -23.29 -44.30
C TRP A 99 -23.21 -23.40 -45.07
N ARG A 100 -23.70 -22.30 -45.66
CA ARG A 100 -24.94 -22.31 -46.48
C ARG A 100 -24.84 -23.22 -47.70
N TRP A 101 -23.64 -23.39 -48.25
CA TRP A 101 -23.40 -24.21 -49.43
C TRP A 101 -23.27 -25.71 -49.12
N SER A 102 -22.61 -26.07 -48.01
CA SER A 102 -22.18 -27.44 -47.71
C SER A 102 -22.76 -28.05 -46.43
N GLY A 103 -23.36 -27.24 -45.56
CA GLY A 103 -23.81 -27.61 -44.22
C GLY A 103 -22.67 -27.77 -43.20
N GLN A 104 -21.41 -27.57 -43.58
CA GLN A 104 -20.26 -27.63 -42.67
C GLN A 104 -20.09 -26.28 -41.98
N ASP A 105 -20.19 -26.26 -40.66
CA ASP A 105 -20.04 -25.04 -39.85
C ASP A 105 -18.57 -24.67 -39.60
N GLU A 106 -17.66 -25.53 -40.04
CA GLU A 106 -16.22 -25.38 -39.87
C GLU A 106 -15.50 -25.76 -41.17
N VAL A 107 -14.58 -24.89 -41.61
CA VAL A 107 -13.81 -25.10 -42.84
C VAL A 107 -12.36 -24.68 -42.66
N LEU A 108 -11.45 -25.49 -43.19
CA LEU A 108 -10.03 -25.19 -43.22
C LEU A 108 -9.67 -24.50 -44.54
N VAL A 109 -9.14 -23.28 -44.46
CA VAL A 109 -8.75 -22.44 -45.58
C VAL A 109 -7.23 -22.22 -45.54
N GLU A 110 -6.56 -22.34 -46.67
CA GLU A 110 -5.19 -21.85 -46.80
C GLU A 110 -5.25 -20.33 -47.01
N LEU A 111 -4.82 -19.58 -46.01
CA LEU A 111 -4.74 -18.13 -46.09
C LEU A 111 -3.35 -17.73 -46.59
N GLU A 112 -3.32 -16.89 -47.61
CA GLU A 112 -2.09 -16.30 -48.12
C GLU A 112 -1.85 -14.91 -47.52
N GLY A 113 -0.64 -14.69 -47.01
CA GLY A 113 -0.14 -13.39 -46.55
C GLY A 113 0.97 -12.86 -47.46
N HIS A 114 1.33 -11.58 -47.31
CA HIS A 114 2.40 -10.96 -48.10
C HIS A 114 3.80 -11.51 -47.76
N GLY A 115 3.97 -12.06 -46.55
CA GLY A 115 5.17 -12.77 -46.07
C GLY A 115 6.43 -11.93 -45.87
N ARG A 116 6.26 -10.61 -45.80
CA ARG A 116 7.31 -9.63 -45.43
C ARG A 116 7.21 -9.31 -43.94
N GLU A 117 7.29 -10.35 -43.11
CA GLU A 117 7.14 -10.22 -41.66
C GLU A 117 8.44 -9.74 -41.00
N HIS A 118 8.32 -9.05 -39.86
CA HIS A 118 9.47 -8.58 -39.10
C HIS A 118 9.99 -9.70 -38.18
N LEU A 119 11.11 -10.31 -38.54
CA LEU A 119 11.80 -11.33 -37.72
C LEU A 119 12.79 -10.75 -36.71
N SER A 120 13.35 -9.57 -37.00
CA SER A 120 14.26 -8.83 -36.12
C SER A 120 14.18 -7.34 -36.42
N GLY A 121 14.49 -6.48 -35.42
CA GLY A 121 14.35 -5.01 -35.51
C GLY A 121 15.18 -4.35 -36.62
N ASP A 122 16.15 -5.06 -37.18
CA ASP A 122 17.15 -4.50 -38.09
C ASP A 122 16.86 -4.77 -39.58
N LEU A 123 15.84 -5.57 -39.91
CA LEU A 123 15.56 -6.04 -41.28
C LEU A 123 14.57 -5.14 -42.03
N ASP A 124 15.07 -4.23 -42.86
CA ASP A 124 14.27 -3.52 -43.86
C ASP A 124 14.14 -4.31 -45.18
N LEU A 125 12.93 -4.80 -45.47
CA LEU A 125 12.58 -5.46 -46.74
C LEU A 125 11.76 -4.57 -47.69
N SER A 126 11.47 -3.32 -47.34
CA SER A 126 10.51 -2.46 -48.05
C SER A 126 10.82 -2.26 -49.53
N ARG A 127 12.11 -2.20 -49.89
CA ARG A 127 12.60 -1.97 -51.27
C ARG A 127 13.17 -3.23 -51.93
N THR A 128 12.97 -4.40 -51.32
CA THR A 128 13.50 -5.66 -51.84
C THR A 128 12.55 -6.27 -52.86
N VAL A 129 13.00 -6.39 -54.11
CA VAL A 129 12.21 -6.98 -55.20
C VAL A 129 12.07 -8.49 -54.99
N GLY A 130 10.85 -9.00 -55.04
CA GLY A 130 10.53 -10.42 -54.85
C GLY A 130 9.12 -10.64 -54.30
N TRP A 131 8.62 -11.87 -54.43
CA TRP A 131 7.32 -12.30 -53.91
C TRP A 131 7.54 -13.20 -52.69
N PHE A 132 7.08 -12.78 -51.50
CA PHE A 132 7.50 -13.35 -50.21
C PHE A 132 6.43 -14.22 -49.54
N THR A 133 5.36 -14.57 -50.26
CA THR A 133 4.12 -15.17 -49.73
C THR A 133 4.29 -16.19 -48.62
N THR A 134 3.53 -15.97 -47.54
CA THR A 134 3.26 -16.97 -46.52
C THR A 134 1.95 -17.67 -46.85
N ALA A 135 1.88 -18.99 -46.68
CA ALA A 135 0.67 -19.78 -46.89
C ALA A 135 0.50 -20.75 -45.72
N PHE A 136 -0.63 -20.68 -45.03
CA PHE A 136 -0.85 -21.43 -43.79
C PHE A 136 -2.34 -21.75 -43.59
N PRO A 137 -2.66 -22.85 -42.88
CA PRO A 137 -4.03 -23.23 -42.62
C PRO A 137 -4.67 -22.33 -41.56
N VAL A 138 -5.90 -21.87 -41.84
CA VAL A 138 -6.76 -21.11 -40.94
C VAL A 138 -8.08 -21.83 -40.84
N ARG A 139 -8.54 -22.01 -39.60
CA ARG A 139 -9.82 -22.62 -39.27
C ARG A 139 -10.86 -21.52 -39.22
N LEU A 140 -11.86 -21.58 -40.09
CA LEU A 140 -13.02 -20.69 -40.04
C LEU A 140 -14.20 -21.48 -39.49
N ALA A 141 -14.76 -21.02 -38.38
CA ALA A 141 -15.88 -21.68 -37.70
C ALA A 141 -17.04 -20.69 -37.48
N GLY A 142 -18.23 -21.22 -37.19
CA GLY A 142 -19.39 -20.42 -36.78
C GLY A 142 -20.18 -19.81 -37.93
N GLY A 143 -20.10 -20.38 -39.13
CA GLY A 143 -20.86 -19.90 -40.30
C GLY A 143 -22.39 -19.85 -40.08
N SER A 144 -22.90 -20.70 -39.20
CA SER A 144 -24.29 -20.80 -38.74
C SER A 144 -24.70 -19.78 -37.67
N GLN A 145 -23.73 -19.10 -37.05
CA GLN A 145 -23.98 -18.14 -35.98
C GLN A 145 -24.52 -16.82 -36.51
N GLU A 146 -25.11 -16.03 -35.61
CA GLU A 146 -25.46 -14.63 -35.84
C GLU A 146 -24.25 -13.81 -36.31
N SER A 147 -24.49 -12.75 -37.09
CA SER A 147 -23.44 -11.88 -37.67
C SER A 147 -22.44 -11.35 -36.66
N SER A 148 -22.89 -10.90 -35.48
CA SER A 148 -21.99 -10.38 -34.44
C SER A 148 -21.02 -11.45 -33.93
N LEU A 149 -21.51 -12.64 -33.63
CA LEU A 149 -20.69 -13.72 -33.08
C LEU A 149 -19.72 -14.27 -34.12
N LEU A 150 -20.19 -14.47 -35.37
CA LEU A 150 -19.33 -14.92 -36.46
C LEU A 150 -18.14 -13.97 -36.69
N ILE A 151 -18.40 -12.66 -36.77
CA ILE A 151 -17.35 -11.65 -36.98
C ILE A 151 -16.34 -11.71 -35.84
N LYS A 152 -16.80 -11.74 -34.60
CA LYS A 152 -15.93 -11.83 -33.41
C LYS A 152 -15.09 -13.11 -33.43
N THR A 153 -15.70 -14.26 -33.69
CA THR A 153 -15.02 -15.56 -33.76
C THR A 153 -13.96 -15.59 -34.85
N VAL A 154 -14.28 -15.19 -36.07
CA VAL A 154 -13.30 -15.18 -37.17
C VAL A 154 -12.19 -14.18 -36.91
N LYS A 155 -12.51 -12.99 -36.38
CA LYS A 155 -11.49 -12.00 -35.99
C LYS A 155 -10.52 -12.56 -34.95
N GLU A 156 -11.01 -13.21 -33.89
CA GLU A 156 -10.15 -13.79 -32.87
C GLU A 156 -9.32 -14.98 -33.37
N GLU A 157 -9.88 -15.83 -34.24
CA GLU A 157 -9.11 -16.88 -34.93
C GLU A 157 -7.96 -16.26 -35.75
N LEU A 158 -8.23 -15.15 -36.45
CA LEU A 158 -7.20 -14.45 -37.24
C LEU A 158 -6.15 -13.75 -36.38
N ARG A 159 -6.54 -13.18 -35.24
CA ARG A 159 -5.62 -12.52 -34.30
C ARG A 159 -4.81 -13.52 -33.48
N GLY A 160 -5.33 -14.74 -33.29
CA GLY A 160 -4.64 -15.86 -32.65
C GLY A 160 -3.52 -16.49 -33.49
N ILE A 161 -3.43 -16.14 -34.79
CA ILE A 161 -2.38 -16.67 -35.67
C ILE A 161 -1.00 -16.14 -35.23
N PRO A 162 -0.08 -17.03 -34.79
CA PRO A 162 1.26 -16.61 -34.38
C PRO A 162 2.07 -16.16 -35.60
N GLY A 163 2.87 -15.11 -35.43
CA GLY A 163 3.81 -14.62 -36.44
C GLY A 163 3.20 -14.34 -37.81
N ARG A 164 1.90 -13.99 -37.87
CA ARG A 164 1.11 -13.86 -39.13
C ARG A 164 1.25 -15.06 -40.08
N GLY A 165 1.47 -16.25 -39.51
CA GLY A 165 1.53 -17.51 -40.21
C GLY A 165 2.86 -17.83 -40.90
N LEU A 166 3.89 -17.00 -40.73
CA LEU A 166 5.24 -17.28 -41.25
C LEU A 166 5.80 -18.60 -40.69
N GLY A 167 5.55 -18.85 -39.39
CA GLY A 167 6.09 -19.99 -38.68
C GLY A 167 5.63 -21.35 -39.20
N TYR A 168 4.40 -21.45 -39.71
CA TYR A 168 3.87 -22.70 -40.28
C TYR A 168 4.74 -23.23 -41.43
N GLY A 169 5.05 -22.38 -42.41
CA GLY A 169 5.88 -22.77 -43.56
C GLY A 169 7.30 -23.15 -43.13
N LEU A 170 7.86 -22.42 -42.18
CA LEU A 170 9.19 -22.70 -41.63
C LEU A 170 9.23 -24.03 -40.90
N LEU A 171 8.28 -24.31 -40.00
CA LEU A 171 8.21 -25.59 -39.30
C LEU A 171 7.97 -26.76 -40.27
N ARG A 172 7.13 -26.56 -41.29
CA ARG A 172 6.77 -27.59 -42.29
C ARG A 172 7.92 -27.93 -43.24
N HIS A 173 8.75 -26.96 -43.61
CA HIS A 173 9.77 -27.14 -44.64
C HIS A 173 11.22 -27.10 -44.13
N LEU A 174 11.50 -26.31 -43.09
CA LEU A 174 12.83 -26.05 -42.55
C LEU A 174 13.01 -26.46 -41.08
N GLY A 175 11.92 -26.80 -40.37
CA GLY A 175 11.96 -27.24 -38.97
C GLY A 175 12.61 -28.60 -38.77
N SER A 176 12.67 -29.08 -37.53
CA SER A 176 13.22 -30.42 -37.20
C SER A 176 12.41 -31.55 -37.85
N GLU A 177 12.96 -32.76 -37.91
CA GLU A 177 12.23 -33.93 -38.43
C GLU A 177 10.93 -34.19 -37.66
N ALA A 178 10.95 -34.01 -36.33
CA ALA A 178 9.77 -34.10 -35.49
C ALA A 178 8.70 -33.05 -35.85
N HIS A 179 9.10 -31.79 -36.10
CA HIS A 179 8.18 -30.72 -36.53
C HIS A 179 7.51 -31.07 -37.87
N ARG A 180 8.31 -31.50 -38.85
CA ARG A 180 7.81 -31.88 -40.18
C ARG A 180 6.87 -33.07 -40.11
N MET A 181 7.19 -34.08 -39.30
CA MET A 181 6.34 -35.25 -39.09
C MET A 181 5.01 -34.86 -38.43
N ALA A 182 5.04 -34.04 -37.38
CA ALA A 182 3.82 -33.55 -36.72
C ALA A 182 2.90 -32.77 -37.69
N LEU A 183 3.48 -31.89 -38.52
CA LEU A 183 2.72 -31.10 -39.50
C LEU A 183 2.29 -31.90 -40.74
N SER A 184 2.90 -33.06 -41.01
CA SER A 184 2.45 -33.96 -42.09
C SER A 184 1.06 -34.57 -41.83
N HIS A 185 0.66 -34.65 -40.57
CA HIS A 185 -0.67 -35.11 -40.15
C HIS A 185 -1.74 -34.02 -40.17
N VAL A 186 -1.36 -32.75 -40.37
CA VAL A 186 -2.31 -31.65 -40.49
C VAL A 186 -3.08 -31.78 -41.80
N ALA A 187 -4.41 -31.74 -41.72
CA ALA A 187 -5.28 -31.83 -42.88
C ALA A 187 -4.94 -30.72 -43.89
N GLU A 188 -4.84 -31.10 -45.16
CA GLU A 188 -4.54 -30.16 -46.23
C GLU A 188 -5.80 -29.31 -46.56
N PRO A 189 -5.76 -27.96 -46.45
CA PRO A 189 -6.88 -27.10 -46.79
C PRO A 189 -7.37 -27.33 -48.22
N LYS A 190 -8.67 -27.22 -48.46
CA LYS A 190 -9.27 -27.43 -49.79
C LYS A 190 -9.63 -26.13 -50.51
N ILE A 191 -9.72 -25.03 -49.76
CA ILE A 191 -9.92 -23.68 -50.26
C ILE A 191 -8.63 -22.90 -50.03
N ALA A 192 -8.11 -22.21 -51.05
CA ALA A 192 -7.12 -21.15 -50.87
C ALA A 192 -7.85 -19.80 -50.90
N PHE A 193 -7.45 -18.88 -50.03
CA PHE A 193 -7.95 -17.52 -49.98
C PHE A 193 -6.78 -16.54 -49.99
N ASN A 194 -6.83 -15.57 -50.89
CA ASN A 194 -5.86 -14.48 -50.97
C ASN A 194 -6.58 -13.15 -51.21
N TYR A 195 -6.19 -12.11 -50.49
CA TYR A 195 -6.62 -10.74 -50.73
C TYR A 195 -5.40 -9.88 -51.09
N LEU A 196 -5.34 -9.45 -52.34
CA LEU A 196 -4.21 -8.73 -52.95
C LEU A 196 -4.15 -7.25 -52.57
N GLY A 197 -5.13 -6.73 -51.83
CA GLY A 197 -5.22 -5.33 -51.48
C GLY A 197 -5.83 -4.45 -52.59
N GLN A 198 -5.61 -3.14 -52.45
CA GLN A 198 -6.05 -2.13 -53.39
C GLN A 198 -4.90 -1.80 -54.36
N ILE A 199 -5.14 -1.96 -55.66
CA ILE A 199 -4.10 -1.74 -56.69
C ILE A 199 -4.08 -0.28 -57.16
N ASP A 200 -5.14 0.49 -56.88
CA ASP A 200 -5.31 1.88 -57.34
C ASP A 200 -4.62 2.94 -56.45
N GLY A 201 -3.84 2.54 -55.43
CA GLY A 201 -3.45 3.38 -54.28
C GLY A 201 -2.31 4.39 -54.48
N GLY A 202 -2.04 4.88 -55.70
CA GLY A 202 -1.06 5.95 -55.94
C GLY A 202 -1.66 7.05 -56.81
N ASP A 203 -1.18 8.30 -56.66
CA ASP A 203 -1.53 9.41 -57.57
C ASP A 203 -1.25 8.98 -59.01
N ALA A 204 -2.31 8.54 -59.71
CA ALA A 204 -2.21 7.99 -61.05
C ALA A 204 -1.69 9.04 -62.05
N GLU A 205 -1.82 10.33 -61.74
CA GLU A 205 -1.29 11.44 -62.53
C GLU A 205 0.24 11.64 -62.38
N ALA A 206 0.87 11.09 -61.33
CA ALA A 206 2.31 11.22 -61.07
C ALA A 206 3.08 9.88 -61.14
N ALA A 207 2.39 8.76 -61.42
CA ALA A 207 3.00 7.43 -61.45
C ALA A 207 3.88 7.25 -62.70
N LEU A 208 5.17 6.94 -62.51
CA LEU A 208 6.12 6.63 -63.59
C LEU A 208 5.80 5.31 -64.32
N PHE A 209 4.98 4.44 -63.72
CA PHE A 209 4.54 3.16 -64.28
C PHE A 209 3.03 3.04 -64.14
N THR A 210 2.37 2.58 -65.19
CA THR A 210 0.94 2.23 -65.20
C THR A 210 0.77 0.75 -65.53
N MET A 211 -0.36 0.16 -65.12
CA MET A 211 -0.65 -1.22 -65.51
C MET A 211 -0.97 -1.28 -67.00
N ALA A 212 -0.36 -2.23 -67.70
CA ALA A 212 -0.69 -2.56 -69.08
C ALA A 212 -2.14 -3.08 -69.17
N ALA A 213 -2.88 -2.63 -70.18
CA ALA A 213 -4.24 -3.12 -70.45
C ALA A 213 -4.22 -4.42 -71.26
N GLU A 214 -3.08 -4.72 -71.88
CA GLU A 214 -2.83 -5.90 -72.67
C GLU A 214 -2.69 -7.16 -71.79
N SER A 215 -3.19 -8.29 -72.30
CA SER A 215 -3.01 -9.57 -71.63
C SER A 215 -1.54 -9.95 -71.58
N ALA A 216 -1.05 -10.36 -70.40
CA ALA A 216 0.27 -10.94 -70.23
C ALA A 216 0.37 -12.39 -70.76
N GLY A 217 -0.72 -12.94 -71.31
CA GLY A 217 -0.83 -14.36 -71.63
C GLY A 217 -1.04 -15.24 -70.40
N PRO A 218 -1.00 -16.58 -70.55
CA PRO A 218 -1.15 -17.50 -69.44
C PRO A 218 0.00 -17.33 -68.43
N SER A 219 -0.32 -17.09 -67.16
CA SER A 219 0.66 -16.92 -66.09
C SER A 219 1.30 -18.24 -65.63
N ARG A 220 0.77 -19.39 -66.05
CA ARG A 220 1.22 -20.74 -65.72
C ARG A 220 1.04 -21.69 -66.91
N ASP A 221 1.88 -22.71 -66.96
CA ASP A 221 1.75 -23.79 -67.96
C ASP A 221 0.47 -24.61 -67.72
N ALA A 222 -0.20 -25.05 -68.79
CA ALA A 222 -1.46 -25.81 -68.71
C ALA A 222 -1.34 -27.15 -67.94
N SER A 223 -0.14 -27.74 -67.89
CA SER A 223 0.15 -28.93 -67.10
C SER A 223 0.39 -28.65 -65.61
N SER A 224 0.54 -27.38 -65.22
CA SER A 224 0.78 -26.98 -63.83
C SER A 224 -0.38 -27.40 -62.93
N PRO A 225 -0.10 -27.91 -61.72
CA PRO A 225 -1.17 -28.28 -60.80
C PRO A 225 -1.97 -27.05 -60.33
N LEU A 226 -3.28 -27.23 -60.19
CA LEU A 226 -4.11 -26.27 -59.45
C LEU A 226 -3.70 -26.28 -57.97
N GLN A 227 -3.61 -25.09 -57.38
CA GLN A 227 -3.13 -24.91 -56.02
C GLN A 227 -4.01 -25.63 -55.00
N ARG A 228 -5.31 -25.33 -55.01
CA ARG A 228 -6.34 -25.94 -54.16
C ARG A 228 -7.53 -26.42 -54.99
N TRP A 229 -8.55 -26.99 -54.35
CA TRP A 229 -9.78 -27.40 -55.08
C TRP A 229 -10.60 -26.20 -55.50
N LEU A 230 -10.60 -25.17 -54.67
CA LEU A 230 -11.18 -23.86 -54.92
C LEU A 230 -10.13 -22.82 -54.50
N SER A 231 -9.94 -21.79 -55.30
CA SER A 231 -9.14 -20.61 -54.94
C SER A 231 -10.00 -19.37 -55.02
N VAL A 232 -9.99 -18.55 -53.98
CA VAL A 232 -10.71 -17.28 -53.92
C VAL A 232 -9.67 -16.16 -53.84
N ASN A 233 -9.58 -15.35 -54.90
CA ASN A 233 -8.65 -14.22 -54.98
C ASN A 233 -9.43 -12.92 -55.00
N GLY A 234 -9.20 -12.04 -54.03
CA GLY A 234 -9.82 -10.73 -53.96
C GLY A 234 -8.85 -9.59 -54.28
N THR A 235 -9.33 -8.57 -55.00
CA THR A 235 -8.60 -7.33 -55.25
C THR A 235 -9.57 -6.16 -55.37
N VAL A 236 -9.14 -4.96 -55.00
CA VAL A 236 -9.89 -3.73 -55.30
C VAL A 236 -9.23 -3.03 -56.48
N ARG A 237 -10.02 -2.83 -57.54
CA ARG A 237 -9.60 -2.18 -58.80
C ARG A 237 -10.66 -1.17 -59.25
N ASN A 238 -10.23 0.02 -59.66
CA ASN A 238 -11.07 1.18 -59.93
C ASN A 238 -12.13 1.43 -58.84
N GLY A 239 -11.78 1.23 -57.57
CA GLY A 239 -12.70 1.36 -56.43
C GLY A 239 -13.72 0.24 -56.24
N ARG A 240 -13.70 -0.83 -57.05
CA ARG A 240 -14.60 -1.99 -56.97
C ARG A 240 -13.88 -3.20 -56.38
N LEU A 241 -14.49 -3.88 -55.41
CA LEU A 241 -14.05 -5.20 -55.01
C LEU A 241 -14.37 -6.20 -56.13
N GLN A 242 -13.35 -6.95 -56.55
CA GLN A 242 -13.44 -8.06 -57.49
C GLN A 242 -12.95 -9.33 -56.79
N LEU A 243 -13.79 -10.36 -56.77
CA LEU A 243 -13.45 -11.69 -56.27
C LEU A 243 -13.47 -12.69 -57.44
N SER A 244 -12.38 -13.43 -57.60
CA SER A 244 -12.25 -14.54 -58.54
C SER A 244 -12.31 -15.87 -57.81
N PHE A 245 -13.16 -16.77 -58.29
CA PHE A 245 -13.30 -18.15 -57.82
C PHE A 245 -12.75 -19.10 -58.88
N GLY A 246 -11.49 -19.48 -58.73
CA GLY A 246 -10.82 -20.46 -59.57
C GLY A 246 -11.10 -21.89 -59.11
N PHE A 247 -11.44 -22.78 -60.03
CA PHE A 247 -11.71 -24.19 -59.76
C PHE A 247 -11.41 -25.08 -60.96
N GLY A 248 -11.34 -26.40 -60.73
CA GLY A 248 -11.19 -27.38 -61.82
C GLY A 248 -12.55 -27.90 -62.30
N ARG A 249 -12.83 -27.82 -63.60
CA ARG A 249 -14.09 -28.31 -64.23
C ARG A 249 -14.34 -29.81 -64.04
N LYS A 250 -13.27 -30.60 -63.86
CA LYS A 250 -13.37 -32.04 -63.54
C LYS A 250 -13.84 -32.31 -62.11
N ARG A 251 -13.82 -31.28 -61.24
CA ARG A 251 -14.15 -31.39 -59.82
C ARG A 251 -15.50 -30.77 -59.49
N TYR A 252 -15.70 -29.52 -59.90
CA TYR A 252 -16.93 -28.78 -59.67
C TYR A 252 -17.59 -28.43 -60.99
N ARG A 253 -18.92 -28.54 -61.03
CA ARG A 253 -19.73 -27.93 -62.07
C ARG A 253 -19.73 -26.41 -61.87
N ARG A 254 -19.70 -25.65 -62.96
CA ARG A 254 -19.67 -24.18 -62.91
C ARG A 254 -20.85 -23.63 -62.10
N GLU A 255 -22.04 -24.18 -62.28
CA GLU A 255 -23.27 -23.77 -61.58
C GLU A 255 -23.16 -23.92 -60.06
N SER A 256 -22.41 -24.93 -59.58
CA SER A 256 -22.18 -25.12 -58.15
C SER A 256 -21.28 -24.03 -57.56
N VAL A 257 -20.30 -23.54 -58.32
CA VAL A 257 -19.38 -22.47 -57.90
C VAL A 257 -20.06 -21.10 -58.05
N GLU A 258 -20.88 -20.90 -59.08
CA GLU A 258 -21.74 -19.71 -59.22
C GLU A 258 -22.71 -19.60 -58.03
N ARG A 259 -23.31 -20.71 -57.60
CA ARG A 259 -24.13 -20.73 -56.37
C ARG A 259 -23.32 -20.35 -55.13
N LEU A 260 -22.08 -20.84 -54.98
CA LEU A 260 -21.21 -20.45 -53.87
C LEU A 260 -20.86 -18.96 -53.92
N ALA A 261 -20.54 -18.43 -55.11
CA ALA A 261 -20.24 -17.01 -55.30
C ALA A 261 -21.45 -16.14 -54.94
N ALA A 262 -22.67 -16.52 -55.34
CA ALA A 262 -23.91 -15.82 -54.97
C ALA A 262 -24.20 -15.89 -53.45
N LEU A 263 -23.96 -17.06 -52.82
CA LEU A 263 -24.08 -17.19 -51.36
C LEU A 263 -23.06 -16.33 -50.62
N TYR A 264 -21.85 -16.19 -51.17
CA TYR A 264 -20.81 -15.34 -50.59
C TYR A 264 -21.12 -13.86 -50.81
N GLU A 265 -21.64 -13.46 -51.96
CA GLU A 265 -22.16 -12.10 -52.17
C GLU A 265 -23.24 -11.75 -51.12
N ALA A 266 -24.23 -12.63 -50.96
CA ALA A 266 -25.31 -12.43 -49.99
C ALA A 266 -24.78 -12.34 -48.55
N ALA A 267 -23.85 -13.22 -48.16
CA ALA A 267 -23.24 -13.20 -46.84
C ALA A 267 -22.43 -11.92 -46.59
N LEU A 268 -21.67 -11.44 -47.58
CA LEU A 268 -20.93 -10.18 -47.44
C LEU A 268 -21.84 -8.97 -47.31
N ARG A 269 -22.90 -8.89 -48.13
CA ARG A 269 -23.89 -7.80 -48.04
C ARG A 269 -24.56 -7.80 -46.66
N GLU A 270 -24.97 -8.97 -46.17
CA GLU A 270 -25.54 -9.16 -44.82
C GLU A 270 -24.60 -8.68 -43.71
N LEU A 271 -23.31 -9.04 -43.77
CA LEU A 271 -22.32 -8.62 -42.76
C LEU A 271 -22.04 -7.11 -42.82
N VAL A 272 -21.95 -6.52 -44.02
CA VAL A 272 -21.77 -5.08 -44.19
C VAL A 272 -22.99 -4.31 -43.69
N ASP A 273 -24.20 -4.76 -44.01
CA ASP A 273 -25.44 -4.14 -43.52
C ASP A 273 -25.56 -4.26 -42.00
N HIS A 274 -25.16 -5.39 -41.40
CA HIS A 274 -25.08 -5.56 -39.95
C HIS A 274 -24.11 -4.55 -39.32
N CYS A 275 -22.88 -4.46 -39.81
CA CYS A 275 -21.87 -3.54 -39.26
C CYS A 275 -22.26 -2.06 -39.44
N THR A 276 -22.92 -1.72 -40.54
CA THR A 276 -23.33 -0.34 -40.83
C THR A 276 -24.70 0.02 -40.24
N GLY A 277 -25.46 -0.97 -39.74
CA GLY A 277 -26.76 -0.80 -39.09
C GLY A 277 -26.71 -0.36 -37.62
N GLY A 278 -25.52 0.01 -37.11
CA GLY A 278 -25.31 0.49 -35.74
C GLY A 278 -24.84 -0.58 -34.74
N ALA A 279 -24.59 -1.80 -35.20
CA ALA A 279 -23.97 -2.83 -34.38
C ALA A 279 -22.54 -2.43 -33.96
N CYS A 280 -22.15 -2.76 -32.74
CA CYS A 280 -20.79 -2.55 -32.27
C CYS A 280 -20.35 -3.62 -31.28
N GLY A 281 -19.04 -3.80 -31.13
CA GLY A 281 -18.46 -4.76 -30.18
C GLY A 281 -16.94 -4.66 -30.10
N LEU A 282 -16.40 -5.12 -28.97
CA LEU A 282 -14.98 -5.40 -28.82
C LEU A 282 -14.74 -6.90 -28.71
N THR A 283 -13.54 -7.32 -29.10
CA THR A 283 -13.03 -8.66 -28.86
C THR A 283 -11.80 -8.63 -27.96
N PRO A 284 -11.43 -9.75 -27.29
CA PRO A 284 -10.28 -9.79 -26.38
C PRO A 284 -8.98 -9.25 -27.00
N SER A 285 -8.72 -9.50 -28.28
CA SER A 285 -7.55 -8.95 -28.97
C SER A 285 -7.53 -7.42 -29.11
N ASP A 286 -8.68 -6.73 -29.05
CA ASP A 286 -8.73 -5.26 -29.04
C ASP A 286 -8.20 -4.66 -27.74
N VAL A 287 -8.29 -5.42 -26.65
CA VAL A 287 -8.00 -5.02 -25.27
C VAL A 287 -7.15 -6.09 -24.59
N ALA A 288 -6.12 -6.57 -25.28
CA ALA A 288 -5.31 -7.71 -24.85
C ALA A 288 -4.69 -7.54 -23.44
N LEU A 289 -4.49 -6.29 -23.00
CA LEU A 289 -3.97 -6.00 -21.67
C LEU A 289 -5.00 -6.24 -20.55
N SER A 290 -6.31 -6.24 -20.84
CA SER A 290 -7.38 -6.51 -19.88
C SER A 290 -7.32 -7.93 -19.30
N GLY A 291 -6.99 -8.91 -20.14
CA GLY A 291 -7.09 -10.33 -19.81
C GLY A 291 -8.52 -10.88 -19.72
N LEU A 292 -9.53 -10.09 -20.16
CA LEU A 292 -10.92 -10.51 -20.16
C LEU A 292 -11.22 -11.45 -21.34
N ASP A 293 -12.08 -12.44 -21.12
CA ASP A 293 -12.66 -13.23 -22.19
C ASP A 293 -13.87 -12.53 -22.87
N GLN A 294 -14.38 -13.12 -23.96
CA GLN A 294 -15.49 -12.52 -24.70
C GLN A 294 -16.79 -12.44 -23.87
N ALA A 295 -17.03 -13.40 -22.97
CA ALA A 295 -18.23 -13.42 -22.12
C ALA A 295 -18.16 -12.37 -21.01
N GLU A 296 -16.97 -12.10 -20.47
CA GLU A 296 -16.70 -11.01 -19.56
C GLU A 296 -16.86 -9.64 -20.24
N LEU A 297 -16.35 -9.48 -21.46
CA LEU A 297 -16.56 -8.24 -22.22
C LEU A 297 -18.04 -7.98 -22.49
N ASP A 298 -18.78 -8.99 -22.95
CA ASP A 298 -20.20 -8.84 -23.27
C ASP A 298 -21.05 -8.52 -22.02
N ARG A 299 -20.61 -8.93 -20.82
CA ARG A 299 -21.26 -8.60 -19.52
C ARG A 299 -21.12 -7.14 -19.11
N LEU A 300 -20.08 -6.44 -19.54
CA LEU A 300 -19.87 -5.03 -19.16
C LEU A 300 -20.96 -4.08 -19.72
N ALA A 301 -21.70 -4.51 -20.76
CA ALA A 301 -22.82 -3.78 -21.35
C ALA A 301 -22.52 -2.29 -21.66
N LEU A 302 -21.31 -2.00 -22.12
CA LEU A 302 -20.85 -0.65 -22.47
C LEU A 302 -21.20 -0.29 -23.92
N ASP A 303 -21.30 1.01 -24.22
CA ASP A 303 -21.31 1.47 -25.60
C ASP A 303 -19.89 1.43 -26.18
N TRP A 304 -19.59 0.37 -26.92
CA TRP A 304 -18.26 0.10 -27.49
C TRP A 304 -17.75 1.20 -28.42
N ARG A 305 -18.62 2.06 -28.95
CA ARG A 305 -18.25 3.21 -29.80
C ARG A 305 -17.53 4.28 -28.97
N GLU A 306 -17.94 4.45 -27.71
CA GLU A 306 -17.36 5.41 -26.78
C GLU A 306 -16.09 4.88 -26.11
N ILE A 307 -15.77 3.59 -26.22
CA ILE A 307 -14.61 3.00 -25.54
C ILE A 307 -13.37 3.06 -26.44
N GLU A 308 -12.25 3.50 -25.86
CA GLU A 308 -10.92 3.49 -26.48
C GLU A 308 -10.16 2.21 -26.12
N ASP A 309 -10.02 1.90 -24.83
CA ASP A 309 -9.17 0.80 -24.32
C ASP A 309 -9.69 0.28 -22.96
N ILE A 310 -9.32 -0.95 -22.59
CA ILE A 310 -9.63 -1.59 -21.31
C ILE A 310 -8.40 -2.34 -20.79
N TYR A 311 -8.04 -2.13 -19.52
CA TYR A 311 -6.90 -2.79 -18.88
C TYR A 311 -7.03 -2.81 -17.35
N PRO A 312 -6.35 -3.71 -16.63
CA PRO A 312 -6.51 -3.84 -15.18
C PRO A 312 -6.04 -2.58 -14.42
N LEU A 313 -6.56 -2.41 -13.20
CA LEU A 313 -6.09 -1.38 -12.27
C LEU A 313 -4.68 -1.71 -11.77
N SER A 314 -3.89 -0.67 -11.50
CA SER A 314 -2.67 -0.83 -10.72
C SER A 314 -3.01 -1.29 -9.29
N PRO A 315 -2.09 -1.95 -8.57
CA PRO A 315 -2.37 -2.43 -7.21
C PRO A 315 -2.82 -1.34 -6.23
N MET A 316 -2.24 -0.14 -6.35
CA MET A 316 -2.67 1.01 -5.53
C MET A 316 -4.09 1.46 -5.88
N GLN A 317 -4.43 1.52 -7.18
CA GLN A 317 -5.79 1.85 -7.62
C GLN A 317 -6.80 0.80 -7.10
N GLN A 318 -6.44 -0.49 -7.07
CA GLN A 318 -7.29 -1.56 -6.52
C GLN A 318 -7.55 -1.34 -5.02
N GLY A 319 -6.51 -1.00 -4.25
CA GLY A 319 -6.65 -0.69 -2.82
C GLY A 319 -7.55 0.53 -2.56
N MET A 320 -7.39 1.61 -3.33
CA MET A 320 -8.25 2.79 -3.25
C MET A 320 -9.71 2.47 -3.60
N LEU A 321 -9.94 1.68 -4.67
CA LEU A 321 -11.28 1.24 -5.07
C LEU A 321 -11.94 0.43 -3.94
N PHE A 322 -11.20 -0.51 -3.32
CA PHE A 322 -11.70 -1.32 -2.21
C PHE A 322 -12.14 -0.47 -1.01
N HIS A 323 -11.32 0.50 -0.61
CA HIS A 323 -11.65 1.41 0.49
C HIS A 323 -12.83 2.32 0.18
N ALA A 324 -12.89 2.88 -1.03
CA ALA A 324 -14.00 3.73 -1.46
C ALA A 324 -15.35 2.98 -1.44
N MET A 325 -15.35 1.67 -1.73
CA MET A 325 -16.56 0.84 -1.64
C MET A 325 -17.00 0.54 -0.20
N HIS A 326 -16.06 0.39 0.73
CA HIS A 326 -16.38 0.03 2.13
C HIS A 326 -16.85 1.23 2.96
N ASP A 327 -16.34 2.42 2.66
CA ASP A 327 -16.53 3.60 3.51
C ASP A 327 -17.58 4.57 2.92
N GLY A 328 -18.63 4.01 2.27
CA GLY A 328 -19.55 4.58 1.26
C GLY A 328 -20.18 5.98 1.41
N GLU A 329 -19.75 6.80 2.37
CA GLU A 329 -20.16 8.20 2.58
C GLU A 329 -19.01 9.14 3.00
N SER A 330 -17.75 8.70 3.09
CA SER A 330 -16.70 9.45 3.81
C SER A 330 -15.88 10.46 3.00
N GLY A 331 -16.04 10.53 1.67
CA GLY A 331 -15.24 11.42 0.83
C GLY A 331 -13.74 11.08 0.81
N LEU A 332 -13.36 9.87 1.23
CA LEU A 332 -11.99 9.35 1.15
C LEU A 332 -11.44 9.48 -0.28
N TYR A 333 -10.17 9.88 -0.41
CA TYR A 333 -9.48 10.04 -1.68
C TYR A 333 -10.09 11.10 -2.61
N VAL A 334 -10.97 11.97 -2.12
CA VAL A 334 -11.40 13.17 -2.84
C VAL A 334 -10.42 14.29 -2.50
N ASN A 335 -9.55 14.60 -3.46
CA ASN A 335 -8.53 15.63 -3.34
C ASN A 335 -9.04 16.94 -3.93
N GLN A 336 -8.61 18.05 -3.33
CA GLN A 336 -8.98 19.38 -3.80
C GLN A 336 -7.79 20.34 -3.78
N VAL A 337 -7.60 21.02 -4.90
CA VAL A 337 -6.69 22.16 -5.03
C VAL A 337 -7.53 23.40 -5.22
N ALA A 338 -7.36 24.39 -4.34
CA ALA A 338 -8.01 25.67 -4.46
C ALA A 338 -7.00 26.81 -4.40
N ALA A 339 -7.16 27.81 -5.27
CA ALA A 339 -6.23 28.93 -5.35
C ALA A 339 -6.93 30.22 -5.78
N GLU A 340 -6.50 31.35 -5.19
CA GLU A 340 -6.78 32.66 -5.77
C GLU A 340 -5.86 32.87 -6.99
N ILE A 341 -6.45 33.22 -8.13
CA ILE A 341 -5.73 33.47 -9.38
C ILE A 341 -6.15 34.83 -9.92
N ARG A 342 -5.18 35.64 -10.34
CA ARG A 342 -5.41 36.92 -11.02
C ARG A 342 -4.92 36.91 -12.46
N GLY A 343 -5.57 37.69 -13.31
CA GLY A 343 -5.21 37.82 -14.73
C GLY A 343 -5.74 36.69 -15.62
N LEU A 344 -6.70 35.92 -15.13
CA LEU A 344 -7.26 34.75 -15.81
C LEU A 344 -8.42 35.11 -16.76
N ASP A 345 -8.44 34.51 -17.96
CA ASP A 345 -9.60 34.45 -18.85
C ASP A 345 -10.34 33.11 -18.65
N ALA A 346 -11.57 33.16 -18.12
CA ALA A 346 -12.36 31.98 -17.80
C ALA A 346 -12.66 31.10 -19.03
N GLY A 347 -12.88 31.71 -20.20
CA GLY A 347 -13.19 31.00 -21.44
C GLY A 347 -11.97 30.27 -22.00
N LYS A 348 -10.79 30.88 -21.93
CA LYS A 348 -9.52 30.22 -22.27
C LYS A 348 -9.20 29.09 -21.30
N LEU A 349 -9.38 29.32 -19.99
CA LEU A 349 -9.14 28.29 -18.98
C LEU A 349 -10.03 27.06 -19.20
N ARG A 350 -11.33 27.25 -19.45
CA ARG A 350 -12.26 26.14 -19.75
C ARG A 350 -11.78 25.30 -20.93
N ARG A 351 -11.38 25.94 -22.05
CA ARG A 351 -10.87 25.23 -23.23
C ARG A 351 -9.55 24.52 -22.94
N ALA A 352 -8.65 25.16 -22.20
CA ALA A 352 -7.37 24.57 -21.80
C ALA A 352 -7.56 23.33 -20.92
N TRP A 353 -8.50 23.38 -19.99
CA TRP A 353 -8.81 22.25 -19.12
C TRP A 353 -9.37 21.06 -19.91
N GLN A 354 -10.30 21.31 -20.84
CA GLN A 354 -10.84 20.25 -21.69
C GLN A 354 -9.76 19.66 -22.60
N ALA A 355 -8.90 20.50 -23.21
CA ALA A 355 -7.82 20.03 -24.08
C ALA A 355 -6.79 19.17 -23.32
N ALA A 356 -6.44 19.54 -22.09
CA ALA A 356 -5.56 18.74 -21.24
C ALA A 356 -6.24 17.43 -20.81
N SER A 357 -7.55 17.45 -20.55
CA SER A 357 -8.34 16.25 -20.22
C SER A 357 -8.44 15.27 -21.39
N ASP A 358 -8.70 15.76 -22.60
CA ASP A 358 -8.79 14.92 -23.81
C ASP A 358 -7.46 14.24 -24.13
N ARG A 359 -6.36 14.98 -23.90
CA ARG A 359 -4.98 14.51 -24.08
C ARG A 359 -4.63 13.30 -23.21
N HIS A 360 -5.05 13.28 -21.94
CA HIS A 360 -4.65 12.23 -20.99
C HIS A 360 -5.75 11.20 -20.82
N ALA A 361 -5.54 9.99 -21.33
CA ALA A 361 -6.50 8.88 -21.25
C ALA A 361 -7.06 8.66 -19.83
N MET A 362 -6.22 8.78 -18.81
CA MET A 362 -6.60 8.60 -17.39
C MET A 362 -7.73 9.54 -16.96
N LEU A 363 -7.78 10.77 -17.48
CA LEU A 363 -8.81 11.74 -17.13
C LEU A 363 -10.19 11.44 -17.75
N ARG A 364 -10.22 10.47 -18.68
CA ARG A 364 -11.41 9.92 -19.35
C ARG A 364 -11.70 8.48 -18.90
N THR A 365 -11.07 8.02 -17.82
CA THR A 365 -11.17 6.63 -17.34
C THR A 365 -12.24 6.48 -16.25
N GLY A 366 -13.10 5.47 -16.41
CA GLY A 366 -13.94 4.92 -15.34
C GLY A 366 -13.45 3.54 -14.90
N PHE A 367 -14.02 3.00 -13.82
CA PHE A 367 -13.63 1.72 -13.24
C PHE A 367 -14.79 0.72 -13.24
N ALA A 368 -14.56 -0.49 -13.73
CA ALA A 368 -15.53 -1.58 -13.77
C ALA A 368 -15.10 -2.72 -12.85
N TRP A 369 -15.98 -3.13 -11.93
CA TRP A 369 -15.70 -4.20 -10.95
C TRP A 369 -16.91 -5.05 -10.58
N ARG A 370 -18.14 -4.54 -10.75
CA ARG A 370 -19.37 -5.18 -10.24
C ARG A 370 -19.75 -6.43 -11.04
N ASP A 371 -19.61 -6.36 -12.37
CA ASP A 371 -20.07 -7.39 -13.29
C ASP A 371 -18.97 -8.39 -13.69
N LEU A 372 -17.79 -8.24 -13.09
CA LEU A 372 -16.60 -9.04 -13.36
C LEU A 372 -16.34 -10.04 -12.23
N SER A 373 -16.02 -11.27 -12.62
CA SER A 373 -15.57 -12.33 -11.70
C SER A 373 -14.09 -12.19 -11.32
N GLY A 374 -13.31 -11.49 -12.15
CA GLY A 374 -11.86 -11.34 -12.01
C GLY A 374 -11.43 -9.98 -11.45
N ALA A 375 -10.23 -9.56 -11.84
CA ALA A 375 -9.66 -8.28 -11.41
C ALA A 375 -10.48 -7.09 -11.96
N PRO A 376 -10.66 -6.02 -11.17
CA PRO A 376 -11.32 -4.81 -11.63
C PRO A 376 -10.55 -4.20 -12.82
N GLN A 377 -11.27 -3.49 -13.68
CA GLN A 377 -10.77 -2.96 -14.95
C GLN A 377 -10.92 -1.45 -15.03
N GLN A 378 -9.95 -0.81 -15.68
CA GLN A 378 -9.99 0.57 -16.14
C GLN A 378 -10.63 0.58 -17.52
N VAL A 379 -11.64 1.43 -17.71
CA VAL A 379 -12.36 1.60 -18.96
C VAL A 379 -12.09 3.01 -19.46
N VAL A 380 -11.32 3.14 -20.54
CA VAL A 380 -10.94 4.43 -21.12
C VAL A 380 -11.99 4.83 -22.15
N TYR A 381 -12.67 5.96 -21.94
CA TYR A 381 -13.67 6.50 -22.86
C TYR A 381 -13.02 7.47 -23.83
N ARG A 382 -13.29 7.38 -25.14
CA ARG A 382 -12.75 8.25 -26.20
C ARG A 382 -12.90 9.75 -25.90
N ARG A 383 -13.98 10.15 -25.23
CA ARG A 383 -14.25 11.53 -24.80
C ARG A 383 -14.93 11.54 -23.44
N ALA A 384 -14.60 12.54 -22.63
CA ALA A 384 -15.30 12.85 -21.39
C ALA A 384 -15.27 14.37 -21.18
N GLU A 385 -16.45 15.01 -21.12
CA GLU A 385 -16.55 16.45 -20.93
C GLU A 385 -16.32 16.82 -19.47
N VAL A 386 -15.36 17.71 -19.19
CA VAL A 386 -15.02 18.15 -17.83
C VAL A 386 -16.12 19.07 -17.29
N PRO A 387 -16.78 18.73 -16.17
CA PRO A 387 -17.70 19.64 -15.50
C PRO A 387 -16.96 20.91 -15.06
N PHE A 388 -17.33 22.05 -15.68
CA PHE A 388 -16.75 23.35 -15.38
C PHE A 388 -17.85 24.35 -15.05
N ALA A 389 -17.98 24.66 -13.76
CA ALA A 389 -18.96 25.61 -13.23
C ALA A 389 -18.32 26.99 -13.00
N GLU A 390 -19.01 28.05 -13.39
CA GLU A 390 -18.59 29.43 -13.14
C GLU A 390 -19.65 30.16 -12.32
N GLU A 391 -19.22 30.86 -11.26
CA GLU A 391 -20.10 31.66 -10.40
C GLU A 391 -19.59 33.09 -10.28
N ASP A 392 -20.49 34.07 -10.40
CA ASP A 392 -20.16 35.48 -10.17
C ASP A 392 -20.45 35.88 -8.72
N TRP A 393 -19.39 36.11 -7.95
CA TRP A 393 -19.45 36.54 -6.55
C TRP A 393 -18.96 37.97 -6.37
N ARG A 394 -18.76 38.77 -7.44
CA ARG A 394 -18.22 40.14 -7.33
C ARG A 394 -19.02 41.00 -6.34
N ALA A 395 -20.35 40.96 -6.42
CA ALA A 395 -21.22 41.69 -5.49
C ALA A 395 -21.11 41.19 -4.03
N ARG A 396 -20.95 39.87 -3.83
CA ARG A 396 -20.78 39.25 -2.50
C ARG A 396 -19.41 39.58 -1.91
N SER A 397 -18.36 39.45 -2.71
CA SER A 397 -16.97 39.77 -2.40
C SER A 397 -16.81 41.25 -1.99
N ALA A 398 -17.54 42.16 -2.64
CA ALA A 398 -17.54 43.58 -2.29
C ALA A 398 -18.33 43.90 -1.00
N ALA A 399 -19.32 43.07 -0.64
CA ALA A 399 -20.18 43.29 0.53
C ALA A 399 -19.71 42.58 1.80
N TRP A 400 -18.95 41.49 1.66
CA TRP A 400 -18.44 40.68 2.77
C TRP A 400 -17.06 41.15 3.23
N ASP A 401 -16.81 41.02 4.54
CA ASP A 401 -15.44 41.05 5.03
C ASP A 401 -14.66 39.78 4.64
N GLN A 402 -13.35 39.78 4.89
CA GLN A 402 -12.48 38.66 4.50
C GLN A 402 -12.83 37.36 5.24
N ALA A 403 -13.30 37.43 6.49
CA ALA A 403 -13.63 36.24 7.28
C ALA A 403 -14.93 35.59 6.76
N GLN A 404 -15.92 36.40 6.41
CA GLN A 404 -17.16 35.96 5.76
C GLN A 404 -16.88 35.34 4.39
N LEU A 405 -16.03 35.96 3.58
CA LEU A 405 -15.63 35.43 2.27
C LEU A 405 -14.90 34.09 2.42
N ASP A 406 -13.92 34.00 3.31
CA ASP A 406 -13.16 32.77 3.59
C ASP A 406 -14.09 31.64 4.08
N ALA A 407 -15.05 31.94 4.97
CA ALA A 407 -16.03 30.98 5.44
C ALA A 407 -16.96 30.49 4.32
N ALA A 408 -17.38 31.39 3.42
CA ALA A 408 -18.21 31.05 2.27
C ALA A 408 -17.45 30.17 1.25
N LEU A 409 -16.21 30.52 0.92
CA LEU A 409 -15.34 29.72 0.03
C LEU A 409 -15.05 28.34 0.63
N ALA A 410 -14.76 28.28 1.94
CA ALA A 410 -14.56 27.01 2.65
C ALA A 410 -15.83 26.15 2.66
N ARG A 411 -17.02 26.76 2.71
CA ARG A 411 -18.29 26.02 2.60
C ARG A 411 -18.47 25.42 1.21
N VAL A 412 -18.19 26.18 0.14
CA VAL A 412 -18.24 25.65 -1.24
C VAL A 412 -17.25 24.49 -1.42
N SER A 413 -16.02 24.68 -0.94
CA SER A 413 -14.97 23.64 -0.93
C SER A 413 -15.44 22.34 -0.27
N ARG A 414 -16.07 22.42 0.91
CA ARG A 414 -16.62 21.24 1.62
C ARG A 414 -17.80 20.59 0.88
N GLN A 415 -18.67 21.39 0.26
CA GLN A 415 -19.79 20.87 -0.54
C GLN A 415 -19.27 20.12 -1.77
N GLU A 416 -18.28 20.70 -2.45
CA GLU A 416 -17.58 20.04 -3.56
C GLU A 416 -16.91 18.75 -3.11
N GLN A 417 -16.32 18.67 -1.92
CA GLN A 417 -15.73 17.41 -1.44
C GLN A 417 -16.81 16.35 -1.13
N ALA A 418 -17.86 16.75 -0.42
CA ALA A 418 -18.94 15.86 0.04
C ALA A 418 -19.78 15.28 -1.11
N ALA A 419 -19.82 15.93 -2.27
CA ALA A 419 -20.52 15.42 -3.45
C ALA A 419 -19.90 14.12 -4.00
N GLY A 420 -18.63 13.82 -3.69
CA GLY A 420 -17.97 12.56 -4.07
C GLY A 420 -17.91 12.31 -5.58
N PHE A 421 -17.66 11.05 -5.96
CA PHE A 421 -17.65 10.56 -7.34
C PHE A 421 -18.18 9.12 -7.41
N ASP A 422 -18.95 8.80 -8.46
CA ASP A 422 -19.20 7.42 -8.86
C ASP A 422 -18.04 6.94 -9.73
N LEU A 423 -17.20 6.07 -9.19
CA LEU A 423 -15.98 5.59 -9.86
C LEU A 423 -16.26 4.86 -11.18
N SER A 424 -17.49 4.40 -11.41
CA SER A 424 -17.88 3.76 -12.68
C SER A 424 -18.17 4.75 -13.81
N ARG A 425 -18.33 6.05 -13.50
CA ARG A 425 -18.80 7.08 -14.44
C ARG A 425 -17.79 8.23 -14.56
N PRO A 426 -16.93 8.23 -15.59
CA PRO A 426 -16.07 9.38 -15.83
C PRO A 426 -16.87 10.60 -16.31
N PRO A 427 -16.30 11.82 -16.17
CA PRO A 427 -15.00 12.10 -15.58
C PRO A 427 -15.02 12.16 -14.05
N LEU A 428 -13.95 11.68 -13.40
CA LEU A 428 -13.78 11.72 -11.94
C LEU A 428 -13.01 12.98 -11.48
N GLN A 429 -13.35 14.10 -12.12
CA GLN A 429 -12.82 15.43 -11.81
C GLN A 429 -13.87 16.50 -12.13
N ARG A 430 -13.77 17.65 -11.48
CA ARG A 430 -14.60 18.83 -11.71
C ARG A 430 -13.87 20.11 -11.35
N VAL A 431 -14.22 21.18 -12.04
CA VAL A 431 -13.65 22.51 -11.87
C VAL A 431 -14.76 23.51 -11.54
N ARG A 432 -14.54 24.31 -10.51
CA ARG A 432 -15.39 25.45 -10.17
C ARG A 432 -14.55 26.72 -10.15
N LEU A 433 -14.98 27.73 -10.88
CA LEU A 433 -14.33 29.04 -10.94
C LEU A 433 -15.27 30.09 -10.36
N ILE A 434 -14.87 30.73 -9.28
CA ILE A 434 -15.65 31.77 -8.61
C ILE A 434 -15.01 33.13 -8.92
N ARG A 435 -15.74 34.00 -9.59
CA ARG A 435 -15.28 35.36 -9.90
C ARG A 435 -15.48 36.28 -8.69
N LEU A 436 -14.37 36.75 -8.10
CA LEU A 436 -14.35 37.62 -6.91
C LEU A 436 -14.16 39.10 -7.26
N GLY A 437 -13.64 39.39 -8.45
CA GLY A 437 -13.39 40.73 -9.01
C GLY A 437 -13.32 40.69 -10.53
N ASP A 438 -12.95 41.80 -11.18
CA ASP A 438 -12.86 41.83 -12.64
C ASP A 438 -11.71 40.98 -13.18
N ASP A 439 -10.59 40.93 -12.46
CA ASP A 439 -9.38 40.16 -12.75
C ASP A 439 -9.07 39.09 -11.69
N ARG A 440 -9.89 38.96 -10.63
CA ARG A 440 -9.65 38.11 -9.46
C ARG A 440 -10.62 36.94 -9.41
N HIS A 441 -10.10 35.71 -9.38
CA HIS A 441 -10.87 34.48 -9.33
C HIS A 441 -10.40 33.55 -8.22
N TRP A 442 -11.31 32.70 -7.74
CA TRP A 442 -11.00 31.57 -6.87
C TRP A 442 -11.29 30.28 -7.64
N LEU A 443 -10.25 29.56 -8.00
CA LEU A 443 -10.32 28.26 -8.66
C LEU A 443 -10.43 27.17 -7.61
N ILE A 444 -11.33 26.21 -7.82
CA ILE A 444 -11.43 24.96 -7.07
C ILE A 444 -11.41 23.82 -8.07
N TRP A 445 -10.38 22.99 -8.02
CA TRP A 445 -10.31 21.75 -8.77
C TRP A 445 -10.43 20.57 -7.81
N THR A 446 -11.45 19.74 -8.01
CA THR A 446 -11.74 18.56 -7.20
C THR A 446 -11.61 17.32 -8.08
N HIS A 447 -10.87 16.31 -7.64
CA HIS A 447 -10.67 15.07 -8.38
C HIS A 447 -10.54 13.88 -7.44
N HIS A 448 -10.78 12.67 -7.96
CA HIS A 448 -10.53 11.44 -7.22
C HIS A 448 -9.07 11.00 -7.35
N HIS A 449 -8.42 10.71 -6.22
CA HIS A 449 -6.99 10.37 -6.16
C HIS A 449 -6.62 9.12 -6.97
N ILE A 450 -7.58 8.21 -7.20
CA ILE A 450 -7.41 7.02 -8.05
C ILE A 450 -6.92 7.33 -9.49
N LEU A 451 -7.17 8.56 -9.97
CA LEU A 451 -6.72 9.02 -11.28
C LEU A 451 -5.27 9.51 -11.26
N LEU A 452 -4.88 10.25 -10.23
CA LEU A 452 -3.68 11.10 -10.24
C LEU A 452 -2.96 11.04 -8.91
N ASP A 453 -1.64 10.89 -8.94
CA ASP A 453 -0.80 11.29 -7.81
C ASP A 453 -0.55 12.82 -7.81
N GLY A 454 0.08 13.34 -6.76
CA GLY A 454 0.37 14.77 -6.66
C GLY A 454 1.36 15.27 -7.71
N TRP A 455 2.30 14.42 -8.17
CA TRP A 455 3.19 14.73 -9.30
C TRP A 455 2.39 14.94 -10.60
N SER A 456 1.49 14.01 -10.92
CA SER A 456 0.59 14.08 -12.07
C SER A 456 -0.37 15.26 -11.97
N SER A 457 -0.81 15.59 -10.75
CA SER A 457 -1.68 16.74 -10.48
C SER A 457 -0.97 18.06 -10.77
N ALA A 458 0.25 18.25 -10.26
CA ALA A 458 1.06 19.43 -10.53
C ALA A 458 1.37 19.56 -12.03
N ARG A 459 1.69 18.44 -12.70
CA ARG A 459 1.94 18.42 -14.14
C ARG A 459 0.70 18.78 -14.96
N LEU A 460 -0.46 18.22 -14.63
CA LEU A 460 -1.71 18.55 -15.32
C LEU A 460 -2.03 20.04 -15.19
N ILE A 461 -1.87 20.62 -13.98
CA ILE A 461 -2.05 22.06 -13.76
C ILE A 461 -1.10 22.86 -14.66
N ALA A 462 0.18 22.49 -14.70
CA ALA A 462 1.17 23.18 -15.54
C ALA A 462 0.80 23.12 -17.04
N GLU A 463 0.33 21.97 -17.53
CA GLU A 463 -0.12 21.81 -18.92
C GLU A 463 -1.37 22.65 -19.23
N VAL A 464 -2.32 22.73 -18.30
CA VAL A 464 -3.50 23.60 -18.43
C VAL A 464 -3.06 25.07 -18.52
N MET A 465 -2.17 25.51 -17.64
CA MET A 465 -1.69 26.91 -17.65
C MET A 465 -0.87 27.23 -18.90
N GLN A 466 -0.06 26.28 -19.40
CA GLN A 466 0.65 26.44 -20.67
C GLN A 466 -0.33 26.58 -21.85
N HIS A 467 -1.33 25.70 -21.95
CA HIS A 467 -2.30 25.75 -23.03
C HIS A 467 -3.15 27.03 -23.00
N ASN A 468 -3.45 27.55 -21.81
CA ASN A 468 -4.13 28.82 -21.63
C ASN A 468 -3.36 30.00 -22.26
N GLY A 469 -2.03 29.96 -22.25
CA GLY A 469 -1.15 30.98 -22.86
C GLY A 469 -0.82 30.76 -24.35
N GLU A 470 -0.49 29.53 -24.75
CA GLU A 470 0.09 29.21 -26.08
C GLU A 470 -0.88 28.52 -27.06
N GLY A 471 -2.01 27.98 -26.58
CA GLY A 471 -3.08 27.41 -27.41
C GLY A 471 -2.82 26.02 -28.03
N ARG A 472 -1.68 25.36 -27.77
CA ARG A 472 -1.46 23.95 -28.18
C ARG A 472 -0.56 23.18 -27.21
N LEU A 473 -0.83 21.87 -27.04
CA LEU A 473 0.05 20.93 -26.34
C LEU A 473 0.69 19.95 -27.35
N PRO A 474 1.98 19.58 -27.22
CA PRO A 474 2.68 18.63 -28.12
C PRO A 474 2.13 17.21 -27.97
N ALA A 475 2.16 16.30 -28.94
CA ALA A 475 1.60 14.93 -28.76
C ALA A 475 2.27 14.14 -27.61
N LEU A 476 1.54 13.20 -26.98
CA LEU A 476 2.12 12.28 -25.98
C LEU A 476 2.84 11.12 -26.69
N HIS A 477 4.02 10.77 -26.19
CA HIS A 477 4.77 9.60 -26.65
C HIS A 477 4.46 8.34 -25.83
N HIS A 478 4.03 8.50 -24.58
CA HIS A 478 3.75 7.40 -23.66
C HIS A 478 2.41 7.60 -22.94
N ARG A 479 1.75 6.51 -22.55
CA ARG A 479 0.43 6.49 -21.91
C ARG A 479 0.45 5.63 -20.66
N TYR A 480 -0.46 5.87 -19.72
CA TYR A 480 -0.52 5.10 -18.47
C TYR A 480 -0.71 3.58 -18.65
N ARG A 481 -1.33 3.13 -19.76
CA ARG A 481 -1.39 1.70 -20.12
C ARG A 481 -0.01 1.04 -20.25
N ASP A 482 1.01 1.81 -20.60
CA ASP A 482 2.39 1.32 -20.75
C ASP A 482 2.99 1.00 -19.36
N TYR A 483 2.62 1.75 -18.33
CA TYR A 483 2.92 1.43 -16.94
C TYR A 483 2.18 0.16 -16.46
N ILE A 484 0.91 -0.01 -16.81
CA ILE A 484 0.16 -1.25 -16.50
C ILE A 484 0.79 -2.47 -17.20
N ALA A 485 1.26 -2.31 -18.44
CA ALA A 485 2.00 -3.36 -19.13
C ALA A 485 3.34 -3.68 -18.46
N TRP A 486 4.08 -2.65 -18.03
CA TRP A 486 5.33 -2.82 -17.28
C TRP A 486 5.11 -3.59 -15.97
N LEU A 487 4.05 -3.27 -15.21
CA LEU A 487 3.69 -3.97 -13.97
C LEU A 487 3.45 -5.48 -14.18
N LYS A 488 2.90 -5.90 -15.33
CA LYS A 488 2.70 -7.33 -15.63
C LYS A 488 4.00 -8.09 -15.87
N GLY A 489 5.04 -7.40 -16.32
CA GLY A 489 6.38 -7.99 -16.54
C GLY A 489 7.28 -7.93 -15.30
N TYR A 490 6.79 -7.39 -14.19
CA TYR A 490 7.58 -7.20 -12.97
C TYR A 490 7.93 -8.53 -12.29
N ASP A 491 9.21 -8.71 -11.92
CA ASP A 491 9.70 -9.96 -11.33
C ASP A 491 9.19 -10.16 -9.89
N SER A 492 8.06 -10.87 -9.80
CA SER A 492 7.43 -11.22 -8.53
C SER A 492 8.29 -12.10 -7.61
N ASN A 493 9.21 -12.91 -8.14
CA ASN A 493 9.99 -13.85 -7.33
C ASN A 493 11.14 -13.13 -6.59
N ALA A 494 11.88 -12.27 -7.31
CA ALA A 494 12.93 -11.44 -6.71
C ALA A 494 12.34 -10.49 -5.66
N SER A 495 11.22 -9.84 -5.98
CA SER A 495 10.47 -9.00 -5.04
C SER A 495 10.06 -9.76 -3.78
N ALA A 496 9.49 -10.96 -3.91
CA ALA A 496 9.06 -11.73 -2.76
C ALA A 496 10.22 -12.15 -1.84
N ALA A 497 11.40 -12.45 -2.40
CA ALA A 497 12.59 -12.75 -1.61
C ALA A 497 13.08 -11.54 -0.82
N PHE A 498 13.15 -10.37 -1.45
CA PHE A 498 13.53 -9.12 -0.81
C PHE A 498 12.59 -8.77 0.35
N TRP A 499 11.28 -8.76 0.11
CA TRP A 499 10.31 -8.34 1.11
C TRP A 499 10.23 -9.27 2.31
N ARG A 500 10.39 -10.60 2.14
CA ARG A 500 10.48 -11.52 3.28
C ARG A 500 11.63 -11.17 4.22
N ASN A 501 12.78 -10.82 3.66
CA ASN A 501 13.95 -10.40 4.44
C ASN A 501 13.72 -9.03 5.09
N ALA A 502 13.23 -8.05 4.32
CA ALA A 502 12.98 -6.70 4.81
C ALA A 502 11.93 -6.65 5.93
N THR A 503 10.98 -7.60 5.97
CA THR A 503 9.95 -7.66 7.01
C THR A 503 10.29 -8.57 8.19
N ALA A 504 11.41 -9.30 8.14
CA ALA A 504 11.73 -10.32 9.15
C ALA A 504 12.02 -9.74 10.54
N GLU A 505 12.51 -8.51 10.62
CA GLU A 505 12.85 -7.83 11.88
C GLU A 505 11.63 -7.27 12.62
N LEU A 506 10.46 -7.24 11.99
CA LEU A 506 9.26 -6.67 12.57
C LEU A 506 8.51 -7.70 13.43
N ASP A 507 8.66 -7.58 14.75
CA ASP A 507 7.97 -8.44 15.72
C ASP A 507 6.45 -8.21 15.71
N GLU A 508 6.04 -6.95 15.76
CA GLU A 508 4.63 -6.53 15.81
C GLU A 508 4.42 -5.18 15.09
N PRO A 509 3.19 -4.84 14.67
CA PRO A 509 2.88 -3.56 14.05
C PRO A 509 3.14 -2.40 14.97
N SER A 510 3.47 -1.26 14.38
CA SER A 510 3.55 -0.01 15.12
C SER A 510 2.29 0.81 14.89
N PHE A 511 1.43 0.85 15.90
CA PHE A 511 0.22 1.67 15.89
C PHE A 511 0.40 2.86 16.83
N LEU A 512 0.65 4.04 16.26
CA LEU A 512 0.84 5.27 17.02
C LEU A 512 -0.45 5.67 17.77
N ALA A 513 -1.62 5.39 17.20
CA ALA A 513 -2.90 5.69 17.84
C ALA A 513 -3.12 4.88 19.12
N ASP A 514 -2.56 3.66 19.21
CA ASP A 514 -2.66 2.82 20.41
C ASP A 514 -1.65 3.22 21.49
N GLY A 515 -0.51 3.81 21.11
CA GLY A 515 0.52 4.29 22.03
C GLY A 515 0.17 5.57 22.80
N LEU A 516 -0.92 6.26 22.43
CA LEU A 516 -1.36 7.49 23.10
C LEU A 516 -2.47 7.18 24.12
N ALA A 517 -2.22 7.53 25.37
CA ALA A 517 -3.01 7.11 26.54
C ALA A 517 -4.44 7.70 26.63
N GLU A 518 -4.80 8.66 25.78
CA GLU A 518 -6.12 9.29 25.76
C GLU A 518 -6.75 9.08 24.38
N ARG A 519 -7.72 8.16 24.29
CA ARG A 519 -8.54 8.08 23.07
C ARG A 519 -9.36 9.36 22.96
N ALA A 520 -9.24 10.05 21.83
CA ALA A 520 -10.17 11.11 21.47
C ALA A 520 -11.62 10.62 21.61
N ASP A 521 -12.55 11.52 21.91
CA ASP A 521 -13.97 11.19 22.01
C ASP A 521 -14.40 10.38 20.79
N ALA A 522 -14.77 9.11 21.00
CA ALA A 522 -15.10 8.15 19.95
C ALA A 522 -16.28 8.60 19.09
N GLN A 523 -17.03 9.63 19.54
CA GLN A 523 -18.09 10.26 18.77
C GLN A 523 -17.61 11.28 17.73
N SER A 524 -16.34 11.71 17.78
CA SER A 524 -15.79 12.65 16.81
C SER A 524 -15.51 11.97 15.46
N SER A 525 -16.06 12.55 14.38
CA SER A 525 -15.95 12.01 13.02
C SER A 525 -15.23 12.97 12.07
N GLY A 526 -14.80 12.44 10.93
CA GLY A 526 -14.08 13.21 9.90
C GLY A 526 -12.58 13.38 10.16
N HIS A 527 -11.99 14.35 9.46
CA HIS A 527 -10.56 14.60 9.43
C HIS A 527 -10.21 15.99 10.00
N GLY A 528 -9.02 16.11 10.57
CA GLY A 528 -8.38 17.36 10.96
C GLY A 528 -7.07 17.55 10.19
N MET A 529 -6.62 18.80 10.10
CA MET A 529 -5.37 19.19 9.44
C MET A 529 -4.66 20.23 10.29
N LEU A 530 -3.40 20.02 10.64
CA LEU A 530 -2.57 20.98 11.35
C LEU A 530 -1.26 21.20 10.58
N ALA A 531 -0.95 22.47 10.30
CA ALA A 531 0.26 22.85 9.55
C ALA A 531 1.23 23.63 10.46
N LEU A 532 2.52 23.35 10.31
CA LEU A 532 3.62 24.03 10.98
C LEU A 532 4.73 24.32 9.98
N GLU A 533 5.26 25.53 10.00
CA GLU A 533 6.43 25.92 9.23
C GLU A 533 7.61 26.16 10.15
N LEU A 534 8.76 25.58 9.80
CA LEU A 534 10.00 25.80 10.52
C LEU A 534 10.60 27.15 10.13
N ALA A 535 11.38 27.73 11.05
CA ALA A 535 12.17 28.92 10.75
C ALA A 535 13.20 28.62 9.63
N PRO A 536 13.56 29.61 8.79
CA PRO A 536 14.51 29.39 7.69
C PRO A 536 15.87 28.96 8.21
N ASP A 537 16.33 29.55 9.33
CA ASP A 537 17.62 29.23 9.95
C ASP A 537 17.69 27.76 10.39
N LEU A 538 16.61 27.22 10.95
CA LEU A 538 16.55 25.80 11.31
C LEU A 538 16.55 24.94 10.05
N THR A 539 15.75 25.29 9.05
CA THR A 539 15.69 24.57 7.76
C THR A 539 17.07 24.50 7.11
N ALA A 540 17.81 25.61 7.07
CA ALA A 540 19.16 25.68 6.54
C ALA A 540 20.14 24.78 7.31
N ARG A 541 20.10 24.79 8.66
CA ARG A 541 20.93 23.88 9.48
C ARG A 541 20.65 22.41 9.19
N LEU A 542 19.39 22.04 9.02
CA LEU A 542 19.00 20.67 8.67
C LEU A 542 19.53 20.28 7.27
N GLN A 543 19.47 21.20 6.30
CA GLN A 543 20.02 20.98 4.95
C GLN A 543 21.54 20.83 4.98
N GLU A 544 22.25 21.70 5.70
CA GLU A 544 23.70 21.63 5.88
C GLU A 544 24.11 20.31 6.55
N PHE A 545 23.37 19.87 7.57
CA PHE A 545 23.59 18.58 8.22
C PHE A 545 23.43 17.41 7.23
N ALA A 546 22.34 17.39 6.46
CA ALA A 546 22.09 16.34 5.48
C ALA A 546 23.21 16.27 4.42
N VAL A 547 23.67 17.43 3.92
CA VAL A 547 24.80 17.51 2.99
C VAL A 547 26.10 16.99 3.63
N ARG A 548 26.39 17.40 4.88
CA ARG A 548 27.60 16.99 5.60
C ARG A 548 27.65 15.46 5.81
N GLU A 549 26.54 14.87 6.23
CA GLU A 549 26.43 13.42 6.47
C GLU A 549 26.21 12.61 5.18
N ARG A 550 26.11 13.27 4.02
CA ARG A 550 25.84 12.67 2.69
C ARG A 550 24.53 11.89 2.65
N ILE A 551 23.51 12.41 3.32
CA ILE A 551 22.16 11.84 3.34
C ILE A 551 21.15 12.80 2.70
N THR A 552 19.97 12.29 2.37
CA THR A 552 18.84 13.12 1.95
C THR A 552 18.10 13.72 3.16
N MET A 553 17.46 14.88 2.97
CA MET A 553 16.54 15.45 3.98
C MET A 553 15.43 14.46 4.35
N ASN A 554 14.89 13.73 3.37
CA ASN A 554 13.89 12.69 3.60
C ASN A 554 14.40 11.61 4.57
N THR A 555 15.65 11.19 4.47
CA THR A 555 16.26 10.23 5.42
C THR A 555 16.25 10.76 6.85
N LEU A 556 16.64 12.03 7.06
CA LEU A 556 16.64 12.66 8.37
C LEU A 556 15.22 12.75 8.96
N VAL A 557 14.25 13.14 8.13
CA VAL A 557 12.83 13.25 8.50
C VAL A 557 12.25 11.87 8.86
N GLN A 558 12.56 10.83 8.09
CA GLN A 558 12.14 9.45 8.39
C GLN A 558 12.78 8.92 9.69
N ALA A 559 14.05 9.22 9.95
CA ALA A 559 14.72 8.83 11.19
C ALA A 559 14.06 9.48 12.42
N ALA A 560 13.75 10.77 12.34
CA ALA A 560 12.98 11.43 13.40
C ALA A 560 11.60 10.81 13.59
N TRP A 561 10.96 10.35 12.51
CA TRP A 561 9.64 9.70 12.58
C TRP A 561 9.74 8.33 13.26
N ALA A 562 10.75 7.53 12.89
CA ALA A 562 11.05 6.27 13.56
C ALA A 562 11.29 6.48 15.07
N GLN A 563 12.09 7.50 15.44
CA GLN A 563 12.37 7.82 16.84
C GLN A 563 11.11 8.30 17.59
N LEU A 564 10.22 9.05 16.93
CA LEU A 564 8.94 9.46 17.49
C LEU A 564 8.09 8.22 17.81
N LEU A 565 7.98 7.29 16.87
CA LEU A 565 7.22 6.06 17.07
C LEU A 565 7.79 5.24 18.23
N ARG A 566 9.11 5.07 18.32
CA ARG A 566 9.76 4.35 19.44
C ARG A 566 9.39 4.94 20.80
N GLN A 567 9.36 6.28 20.90
CA GLN A 567 9.04 6.97 22.15
C GLN A 567 7.58 6.80 22.57
N HIS A 568 6.67 6.66 21.61
CA HIS A 568 5.23 6.54 21.88
C HIS A 568 4.71 5.09 21.93
N THR A 569 5.35 4.15 21.22
CA THR A 569 4.95 2.74 21.21
C THR A 569 5.77 1.89 22.20
N GLY A 570 6.95 2.36 22.60
CA GLY A 570 7.89 1.60 23.43
C GLY A 570 8.62 0.47 22.67
N GLN A 571 8.44 0.37 21.35
CA GLN A 571 8.97 -0.73 20.55
C GLN A 571 10.45 -0.55 20.16
N GLY A 572 11.20 -1.65 20.18
CA GLY A 572 12.60 -1.74 19.73
C GLY A 572 12.77 -1.89 18.21
N THR A 573 11.72 -2.26 17.49
CA THR A 573 11.65 -2.18 16.02
C THR A 573 10.33 -1.54 15.66
N VAL A 574 10.36 -0.51 14.82
CA VAL A 574 9.16 0.24 14.43
C VAL A 574 8.91 0.14 12.93
N CYS A 575 7.65 0.22 12.55
CA CYS A 575 7.20 0.19 11.16
C CYS A 575 6.30 1.39 10.85
N PHE A 576 6.53 2.06 9.73
CA PHE A 576 5.64 3.12 9.24
C PHE A 576 5.59 3.10 7.72
N GLY A 577 4.53 3.65 7.15
CA GLY A 577 4.42 3.75 5.71
C GLY A 577 5.18 4.96 5.18
N VAL A 578 5.87 4.79 4.06
CA VAL A 578 6.40 5.89 3.25
C VAL A 578 5.76 5.85 1.87
N THR A 579 5.45 7.01 1.32
CA THR A 579 4.94 7.10 -0.05
C THR A 579 6.10 7.36 -1.00
N VAL A 580 6.30 6.44 -1.95
CA VAL A 580 7.29 6.56 -3.02
C VAL A 580 6.62 7.03 -4.32
N SER A 581 7.38 7.62 -5.25
CA SER A 581 6.84 8.09 -6.53
C SER A 581 6.27 6.96 -7.40
N GLY A 582 6.83 5.75 -7.28
CA GLY A 582 6.43 4.58 -8.06
C GLY A 582 6.63 4.72 -9.57
N ARG A 583 7.46 5.67 -10.01
CA ARG A 583 7.87 5.87 -11.40
C ARG A 583 9.20 5.15 -11.66
N PRO A 584 9.17 3.96 -12.29
CA PRO A 584 10.38 3.17 -12.50
C PRO A 584 11.28 3.81 -13.57
N PRO A 585 12.60 3.91 -13.34
CA PRO A 585 13.52 4.53 -14.30
C PRO A 585 13.66 3.74 -15.61
N GLU A 586 13.34 2.44 -15.60
CA GLU A 586 13.36 1.57 -16.79
C GLU A 586 12.19 1.88 -17.75
N LEU A 587 11.14 2.52 -17.25
CA LEU A 587 9.99 2.90 -18.06
C LEU A 587 10.22 4.28 -18.71
N ALA A 588 10.53 4.26 -20.00
CA ALA A 588 10.71 5.47 -20.80
C ALA A 588 9.51 6.41 -20.67
N GLY A 589 9.77 7.69 -20.37
CA GLY A 589 8.75 8.72 -20.22
C GLY A 589 7.87 8.61 -18.97
N ALA A 590 8.22 7.76 -17.98
CA ALA A 590 7.43 7.62 -16.75
C ALA A 590 7.20 8.96 -16.04
N GLU A 591 8.17 9.88 -16.03
CA GLU A 591 8.04 11.23 -15.46
C GLU A 591 7.03 12.13 -16.19
N GLU A 592 6.70 11.79 -17.45
CA GLU A 592 5.78 12.55 -18.29
C GLU A 592 4.35 12.03 -18.28
N MET A 593 4.15 10.80 -17.82
CA MET A 593 2.84 10.17 -17.79
C MET A 593 1.98 10.74 -16.66
N VAL A 594 0.71 10.97 -16.97
CA VAL A 594 -0.31 11.37 -16.01
C VAL A 594 -1.10 10.12 -15.57
N GLY A 595 -1.06 9.82 -14.26
CA GLY A 595 -1.70 8.66 -13.67
C GLY A 595 -1.35 8.46 -12.19
N LEU A 596 -1.88 7.42 -11.55
CA LEU A 596 -1.53 7.08 -10.18
C LEU A 596 -0.31 6.13 -10.15
N PHE A 597 0.88 6.66 -9.86
CA PHE A 597 2.11 5.85 -9.75
C PHE A 597 2.50 5.57 -8.31
N ILE A 598 2.16 6.47 -7.39
CA ILE A 598 2.59 6.37 -6.00
C ILE A 598 2.26 5.00 -5.39
N ASN A 599 3.17 4.53 -4.55
CA ASN A 599 2.96 3.32 -3.77
C ASN A 599 3.32 3.59 -2.30
N THR A 600 2.68 2.89 -1.38
CA THR A 600 2.98 2.97 0.06
C THR A 600 3.77 1.74 0.47
N LEU A 601 4.99 1.96 0.94
CA LEU A 601 5.92 0.91 1.34
C LEU A 601 6.16 0.96 2.86
N PRO A 602 6.26 -0.18 3.57
CA PRO A 602 6.69 -0.18 4.95
C PRO A 602 8.19 0.11 5.03
N VAL A 603 8.57 1.06 5.88
CA VAL A 603 9.93 1.20 6.39
C VAL A 603 9.96 0.58 7.77
N ILE A 604 10.79 -0.45 7.90
CA ILE A 604 11.05 -1.14 9.18
C ILE A 604 12.42 -0.68 9.66
N ASP A 605 12.46 -0.21 10.90
CA ASP A 605 13.65 0.30 11.52
C ASP A 605 13.84 -0.35 12.89
N GLY A 606 14.95 -1.07 13.05
CA GLY A 606 15.37 -1.77 14.28
C GLY A 606 16.69 -1.25 14.84
N VAL A 607 16.98 0.06 14.70
CA VAL A 607 18.25 0.65 15.15
C VAL A 607 18.55 0.35 16.62
N SER A 608 19.81 0.00 16.91
CA SER A 608 20.29 -0.19 18.27
C SER A 608 20.42 1.15 19.02
N PRO A 609 20.00 1.25 20.30
CA PRO A 609 20.18 2.47 21.09
C PRO A 609 21.64 2.92 21.27
N GLN A 610 22.61 2.00 21.12
CA GLN A 610 24.04 2.28 21.26
C GLN A 610 24.68 2.75 19.95
N GLN A 611 24.00 2.55 18.81
CA GLN A 611 24.49 2.99 17.51
C GLN A 611 24.52 4.51 17.42
N THR A 612 25.50 5.06 16.71
CA THR A 612 25.60 6.51 16.51
C THR A 612 24.63 6.96 15.42
N VAL A 613 24.11 8.19 15.57
CA VAL A 613 23.13 8.78 14.64
C VAL A 613 23.62 8.74 13.19
N GLY A 614 24.88 9.12 12.92
CA GLY A 614 25.42 9.17 11.56
C GLY A 614 25.45 7.81 10.86
N VAL A 615 25.79 6.73 11.58
CA VAL A 615 25.79 5.36 11.02
C VAL A 615 24.37 4.93 10.71
N TRP A 616 23.45 5.13 11.66
CA TRP A 616 22.04 4.79 11.47
C TRP A 616 21.41 5.50 10.27
N LEU A 617 21.67 6.81 10.11
CA LEU A 617 21.12 7.58 8.99
C LEU A 617 21.61 7.07 7.63
N ARG A 618 22.88 6.67 7.53
CA ARG A 618 23.41 6.07 6.29
C ARG A 618 22.77 4.72 5.99
N GLU A 619 22.62 3.86 6.99
CA GLU A 619 21.93 2.56 6.82
C GLU A 619 20.45 2.73 6.45
N LEU A 620 19.76 3.72 7.03
CA LEU A 620 18.38 4.03 6.67
C LEU A 620 18.28 4.55 5.22
N GLN A 621 19.26 5.32 4.75
CA GLN A 621 19.32 5.74 3.35
C GLN A 621 19.55 4.55 2.41
N ASP A 622 20.47 3.66 2.74
CA ASP A 622 20.76 2.48 1.93
C ASP A 622 19.53 1.55 1.86
N ARG A 623 18.83 1.37 2.98
CA ARG A 623 17.53 0.68 3.02
C ARG A 623 16.50 1.35 2.10
N ASN A 624 16.37 2.68 2.18
CA ASN A 624 15.46 3.42 1.30
C ASN A 624 15.80 3.27 -0.20
N LEU A 625 17.08 3.16 -0.56
CA LEU A 625 17.50 2.91 -1.94
C LEU A 625 17.11 1.49 -2.39
N ALA A 626 17.35 0.48 -1.57
CA ALA A 626 16.97 -0.90 -1.86
C ALA A 626 15.44 -1.07 -1.97
N LEU A 627 14.67 -0.39 -1.12
CA LEU A 627 13.20 -0.37 -1.17
C LEU A 627 12.66 0.13 -2.51
N ARG A 628 13.36 1.05 -3.18
CA ARG A 628 12.90 1.63 -4.47
C ARG A 628 12.96 0.63 -5.61
N GLU A 629 13.99 -0.23 -5.65
CA GLU A 629 14.11 -1.30 -6.64
C GLU A 629 12.92 -2.26 -6.57
N PHE A 630 12.43 -2.51 -5.35
CA PHE A 630 11.27 -3.37 -5.08
C PHE A 630 9.95 -2.61 -4.90
N GLY A 631 9.93 -1.32 -5.26
CA GLY A 631 8.88 -0.37 -4.88
C GLY A 631 7.57 -0.52 -5.64
N ALA A 632 7.51 -1.34 -6.69
CA ALA A 632 6.26 -1.67 -7.40
C ALA A 632 5.43 -2.75 -6.67
N THR A 633 5.97 -3.36 -5.61
CA THR A 633 5.30 -4.44 -4.89
C THR A 633 4.08 -3.92 -4.13
N PRO A 634 2.90 -4.54 -4.29
CA PRO A 634 1.70 -4.09 -3.57
C PRO A 634 1.81 -4.26 -2.06
N LEU A 635 1.31 -3.29 -1.29
CA LEU A 635 1.33 -3.36 0.17
C LEU A 635 0.62 -4.61 0.73
N TYR A 636 -0.49 -5.05 0.13
CA TYR A 636 -1.19 -6.26 0.57
C TYR A 636 -0.32 -7.53 0.40
N GLU A 637 0.56 -7.53 -0.60
CA GLU A 637 1.47 -8.64 -0.86
C GLU A 637 2.63 -8.60 0.14
N ILE A 638 3.15 -7.41 0.46
CA ILE A 638 4.15 -7.23 1.52
C ILE A 638 3.58 -7.68 2.87
N GLN A 639 2.34 -7.33 3.20
CA GLN A 639 1.63 -7.80 4.40
C GLN A 639 1.51 -9.33 4.44
N ARG A 640 1.19 -9.97 3.30
CA ARG A 640 1.15 -11.42 3.18
C ARG A 640 2.51 -12.05 3.42
N LEU A 641 3.58 -11.48 2.85
CA LEU A 641 4.96 -11.95 3.00
C LEU A 641 5.49 -11.76 4.43
N ALA A 642 5.02 -10.71 5.14
CA ALA A 642 5.26 -10.48 6.56
C ALA A 642 4.44 -11.41 7.49
N GLY A 643 3.71 -12.41 6.95
CA GLY A 643 2.90 -13.34 7.74
C GLY A 643 1.60 -12.74 8.30
N ARG A 644 1.15 -11.59 7.76
CA ARG A 644 0.02 -10.79 8.27
C ARG A 644 -0.98 -10.44 7.15
N PRO A 645 -1.51 -11.42 6.40
CA PRO A 645 -2.39 -11.15 5.26
C PRO A 645 -3.64 -10.37 5.69
N GLY A 646 -3.90 -9.25 5.02
CA GLY A 646 -5.06 -8.39 5.28
C GLY A 646 -5.03 -7.63 6.62
N ARG A 647 -3.89 -7.59 7.33
CA ARG A 647 -3.72 -6.85 8.58
C ARG A 647 -2.69 -5.73 8.40
N PRO A 648 -2.97 -4.49 8.87
CA PRO A 648 -2.02 -3.39 8.74
C PRO A 648 -0.74 -3.66 9.53
N LEU A 649 0.39 -3.15 9.00
CA LEU A 649 1.70 -3.16 9.67
C LEU A 649 1.98 -1.85 10.43
N PHE A 650 1.24 -0.79 10.07
CA PHE A 650 1.37 0.55 10.60
C PHE A 650 0.04 1.30 10.43
N ASP A 651 -0.16 2.36 11.22
CA ASP A 651 -1.33 3.25 11.15
C ASP A 651 -0.95 4.70 10.79
N SER A 652 0.34 4.96 10.60
CA SER A 652 0.86 6.28 10.26
C SER A 652 1.75 6.23 9.03
N ILE A 653 1.63 7.26 8.19
CA ILE A 653 2.41 7.38 6.96
C ILE A 653 3.08 8.74 6.84
N LEU A 654 4.29 8.73 6.28
CA LEU A 654 5.12 9.90 6.01
C LEU A 654 5.27 10.09 4.51
N VAL A 655 4.98 11.30 4.03
CA VAL A 655 5.03 11.66 2.61
C VAL A 655 5.94 12.86 2.43
N PHE A 656 7.00 12.69 1.64
CA PHE A 656 7.92 13.77 1.31
C PHE A 656 7.54 14.35 -0.06
N GLU A 657 6.95 15.54 -0.06
CA GLU A 657 6.45 16.22 -1.26
C GLU A 657 7.59 16.97 -1.97
N ASN A 658 7.87 16.55 -3.21
CA ASN A 658 8.90 17.16 -4.06
C ASN A 658 8.33 17.98 -5.23
N TYR A 659 7.04 18.27 -5.26
CA TYR A 659 6.37 18.93 -6.39
C TYR A 659 5.63 20.21 -5.95
N PRO A 660 6.05 21.39 -6.42
CA PRO A 660 5.42 22.65 -6.03
C PRO A 660 4.20 22.98 -6.91
N ILE A 661 2.99 22.73 -6.41
CA ILE A 661 1.72 23.08 -7.09
C ILE A 661 1.61 24.60 -7.34
N ASP A 662 2.07 25.44 -6.42
CA ASP A 662 2.03 26.89 -6.56
C ASP A 662 2.84 27.35 -7.80
N ARG A 663 4.02 26.75 -8.04
CA ARG A 663 4.82 27.02 -9.25
C ARG A 663 4.11 26.54 -10.51
N ALA A 664 3.40 25.41 -10.46
CA ALA A 664 2.62 24.90 -11.59
C ALA A 664 1.44 25.83 -11.94
N LEU A 665 0.79 26.44 -10.94
CA LEU A 665 -0.33 27.39 -11.14
C LEU A 665 0.12 28.71 -11.80
N ILE A 666 1.36 29.15 -11.56
CA ILE A 666 1.93 30.33 -12.23
C ILE A 666 2.17 30.04 -13.72
N GLY A 667 2.58 28.83 -14.07
CA GLY A 667 2.89 28.45 -15.44
C GLY A 667 4.05 29.26 -16.05
N THR A 668 4.00 29.51 -17.36
CA THR A 668 4.99 30.32 -18.10
C THR A 668 4.54 31.76 -18.36
N ASP A 669 3.28 32.09 -18.08
CA ASP A 669 2.70 33.41 -18.31
C ASP A 669 2.93 34.33 -17.10
N ARG A 670 3.79 35.33 -17.28
CA ARG A 670 4.14 36.31 -16.23
C ARG A 670 2.97 37.23 -15.83
N GLN A 671 1.85 37.21 -16.55
CA GLN A 671 0.66 37.99 -16.18
C GLN A 671 -0.22 37.29 -15.14
N ILE A 672 -0.10 35.97 -14.97
CA ILE A 672 -0.85 35.21 -13.97
C ILE A 672 -0.20 35.39 -12.61
N GLN A 673 -1.00 35.77 -11.60
CA GLN A 673 -0.55 35.83 -10.21
C GLN A 673 -1.35 34.85 -9.37
N VAL A 674 -0.66 34.07 -8.55
CA VAL A 674 -1.27 33.11 -7.61
C VAL A 674 -1.22 33.73 -6.22
N GLY A 675 -2.39 33.84 -5.59
CA GLY A 675 -2.56 34.30 -4.22
C GLY A 675 -2.60 33.14 -3.23
N LYS A 676 -3.55 33.19 -2.30
CA LYS A 676 -3.75 32.14 -1.28
C LYS A 676 -4.07 30.80 -1.94
N THR A 677 -3.36 29.74 -1.55
CA THR A 677 -3.61 28.36 -1.97
C THR A 677 -4.07 27.49 -0.80
N ARG A 678 -4.87 26.48 -1.11
CA ARG A 678 -5.37 25.49 -0.16
C ARG A 678 -5.40 24.13 -0.86
N ILE A 679 -4.69 23.18 -0.27
CA ILE A 679 -4.67 21.78 -0.70
C ILE A 679 -5.35 20.97 0.40
N VAL A 680 -6.29 20.12 0.00
CA VAL A 680 -6.98 19.20 0.90
C VAL A 680 -6.78 17.79 0.37
N GLU A 681 -6.16 16.95 1.18
CA GLU A 681 -5.92 15.54 0.92
C GLU A 681 -6.55 14.71 2.04
N THR A 682 -7.26 13.65 1.65
CA THR A 682 -7.88 12.74 2.61
C THR A 682 -7.37 11.33 2.40
N SER A 683 -6.94 10.70 3.49
CA SER A 683 -6.35 9.37 3.49
C SER A 683 -7.11 8.42 4.43
N ASN A 684 -6.97 7.13 4.17
CA ASN A 684 -7.55 6.06 5.00
C ASN A 684 -6.75 5.83 6.31
N TYR A 685 -5.49 6.24 6.36
CA TYR A 685 -4.63 6.10 7.54
C TYR A 685 -5.05 7.05 8.67
N PRO A 686 -5.03 6.61 9.94
CA PRO A 686 -5.27 7.45 11.09
C PRO A 686 -4.44 8.74 11.14
N LEU A 687 -3.15 8.67 10.79
CA LEU A 687 -2.27 9.83 10.69
C LEU A 687 -1.46 9.81 9.38
N PHE A 688 -1.49 10.92 8.67
CA PHE A 688 -0.69 11.20 7.48
C PHE A 688 0.10 12.48 7.73
N ALA A 689 1.43 12.41 7.63
CA ALA A 689 2.31 13.58 7.74
C ALA A 689 2.94 13.86 6.37
N SER A 690 2.68 15.03 5.80
CA SER A 690 3.38 15.51 4.62
C SER A 690 4.44 16.55 4.95
N VAL A 691 5.56 16.45 4.25
CA VAL A 691 6.74 17.29 4.44
C VAL A 691 7.14 17.89 3.10
N GLY A 692 7.09 19.21 3.00
CA GLY A 692 7.57 19.98 1.85
C GLY A 692 8.78 20.81 2.24
N VAL A 693 9.75 20.96 1.33
CA VAL A 693 10.96 21.75 1.55
C VAL A 693 11.17 22.72 0.40
N ASP A 694 11.13 24.02 0.71
CA ASP A 694 11.64 25.10 -0.17
C ASP A 694 12.58 25.97 0.69
N ASP A 695 12.38 27.29 0.80
CA ASP A 695 13.10 28.16 1.75
C ASP A 695 12.81 27.81 3.22
N ARG A 696 11.69 27.11 3.47
CA ARG A 696 11.25 26.63 4.79
C ARG A 696 10.80 25.19 4.67
N LEU A 697 11.05 24.42 5.72
CA LEU A 697 10.45 23.10 5.89
C LEU A 697 9.03 23.25 6.43
N ARG A 698 8.05 22.76 5.68
CA ARG A 698 6.63 22.78 6.03
C ARG A 698 6.16 21.36 6.37
N LEU A 699 5.50 21.24 7.51
CA LEU A 699 4.94 20.00 8.04
C LEU A 699 3.41 20.12 8.07
N VAL A 700 2.69 19.18 7.45
CA VAL A 700 1.23 19.13 7.51
C VAL A 700 0.78 17.77 8.00
N PHE A 701 0.13 17.72 9.15
CA PHE A 701 -0.42 16.49 9.72
C PHE A 701 -1.93 16.45 9.45
N ASN A 702 -2.36 15.50 8.63
CA ASN A 702 -3.77 15.17 8.43
C ASN A 702 -4.10 13.94 9.28
N TYR A 703 -5.15 14.02 10.08
CA TYR A 703 -5.48 12.98 11.06
C TYR A 703 -6.97 12.71 11.13
N ARG A 704 -7.35 11.50 11.53
CA ARG A 704 -8.75 11.15 11.78
C ARG A 704 -9.11 11.54 13.21
N ARG A 705 -10.16 12.36 13.37
CA ARG A 705 -10.58 12.88 14.68
C ARG A 705 -10.98 11.78 15.66
N LYS A 706 -11.51 10.66 15.14
CA LYS A 706 -11.83 9.45 15.93
C LYS A 706 -10.63 8.82 16.67
N HIS A 707 -9.40 9.12 16.24
CA HIS A 707 -8.17 8.57 16.83
C HIS A 707 -7.36 9.64 17.58
N PHE A 708 -7.35 10.87 17.07
CA PHE A 708 -6.53 11.95 17.61
C PHE A 708 -7.34 13.23 17.75
N ASP A 709 -7.14 13.95 18.84
CA ASP A 709 -7.55 15.35 18.95
C ASP A 709 -6.45 16.31 18.45
N GLU A 710 -6.82 17.59 18.28
CA GLU A 710 -5.91 18.60 17.74
C GLU A 710 -4.73 18.91 18.68
N ALA A 711 -4.93 18.85 20.01
CA ALA A 711 -3.88 19.13 20.99
C ALA A 711 -2.83 18.02 21.02
N GLN A 712 -3.26 16.76 20.88
CA GLN A 712 -2.38 15.61 20.72
C GLN A 712 -1.52 15.75 19.46
N ILE A 713 -2.14 16.09 18.33
CA ILE A 713 -1.41 16.30 17.07
C ILE A 713 -0.43 17.46 17.16
N ALA A 714 -0.80 18.57 17.81
CA ALA A 714 0.11 19.68 18.05
C ALA A 714 1.34 19.26 18.89
N ARG A 715 1.13 18.46 19.95
CA ARG A 715 2.24 17.91 20.75
C ARG A 715 3.14 16.98 19.94
N LEU A 716 2.57 16.07 19.15
CA LEU A 716 3.33 15.19 18.27
C LEU A 716 4.15 15.97 17.24
N GLN A 717 3.56 17.01 16.64
CA GLN A 717 4.24 17.84 15.66
C GLN A 717 5.44 18.59 16.28
N GLN A 718 5.28 19.11 17.49
CA GLN A 718 6.39 19.75 18.22
C GLN A 718 7.46 18.74 18.65
N ALA A 719 7.06 17.57 19.15
CA ALA A 719 7.99 16.48 19.48
C ALA A 719 8.80 16.06 18.25
N PHE A 720 8.15 15.90 17.10
CA PHE A 720 8.80 15.59 15.84
C PHE A 720 9.84 16.65 15.43
N VAL A 721 9.52 17.95 15.53
CA VAL A 721 10.48 19.03 15.27
C VAL A 721 11.68 18.96 16.23
N ARG A 722 11.44 18.73 17.53
CA ARG A 722 12.52 18.55 18.52
C ARG A 722 13.42 17.36 18.19
N LEU A 723 12.86 16.25 17.71
CA LEU A 723 13.63 15.08 17.29
C LEU A 723 14.49 15.36 16.06
N ILE A 724 13.90 15.98 15.01
CA ILE A 724 14.64 16.34 13.80
C ILE A 724 15.81 17.29 14.16
N GLU A 725 15.56 18.30 15.00
CA GLU A 725 16.60 19.21 15.45
C GLU A 725 17.67 18.47 16.26
N ALA A 726 17.29 17.64 17.23
CA ALA A 726 18.22 16.89 18.08
C ALA A 726 19.13 15.93 17.28
N LEU A 727 18.59 15.27 16.25
CA LEU A 727 19.36 14.40 15.35
C LEU A 727 20.40 15.17 14.53
N SER A 728 20.14 16.45 14.25
CA SER A 728 21.04 17.29 13.43
C SER A 728 22.19 17.94 14.21
N ILE A 729 22.24 17.78 15.54
CA ILE A 729 23.26 18.42 16.39
C ILE A 729 24.60 17.68 16.29
N ASP A 730 24.59 16.38 16.53
CA ASP A 730 25.81 15.56 16.64
C ASP A 730 25.56 14.14 16.10
N ALA A 731 26.29 13.78 15.04
CA ALA A 731 26.17 12.49 14.38
C ALA A 731 26.84 11.35 15.16
N ASP A 732 27.76 11.65 16.09
CA ASP A 732 28.46 10.66 16.91
C ASP A 732 27.70 10.32 18.20
N ARG A 733 26.61 11.03 18.49
CA ARG A 733 25.77 10.77 19.65
C ARG A 733 25.04 9.42 19.50
N PRO A 734 24.95 8.60 20.57
CA PRO A 734 24.13 7.39 20.55
C PRO A 734 22.64 7.70 20.37
N VAL A 735 21.94 6.91 19.56
CA VAL A 735 20.50 7.09 19.27
C VAL A 735 19.65 7.07 20.54
N GLY A 736 19.99 6.21 21.51
CA GLY A 736 19.29 6.11 22.80
C GLY A 736 19.35 7.38 23.65
N MET A 737 20.24 8.32 23.33
CA MET A 737 20.32 9.62 24.02
C MET A 737 19.44 10.69 23.36
N ILE A 738 18.80 10.41 22.22
CA ILE A 738 17.93 11.35 21.49
C ILE A 738 16.51 11.28 22.05
N ALA A 739 16.10 12.31 22.78
CA ALA A 739 14.78 12.41 23.41
C ALA A 739 14.12 13.75 23.07
N ALA A 740 12.80 13.75 22.83
CA ALA A 740 12.01 14.97 22.64
C ALA A 740 11.17 15.31 23.86
N ARG A 741 11.85 15.50 25.01
CA ARG A 741 11.18 15.90 26.26
C ARG A 741 10.42 17.20 26.04
N ASP A 742 9.14 17.19 26.38
CA ASP A 742 8.38 18.42 26.43
C ASP A 742 8.80 19.23 27.66
N PRO A 743 9.14 20.52 27.53
CA PRO A 743 9.40 21.36 28.70
C PRO A 743 8.25 21.36 29.71
N ALA A 744 7.00 21.23 29.25
CA ALA A 744 5.84 21.12 30.13
C ALA A 744 5.86 19.81 30.94
N ASP A 745 6.30 18.70 30.34
CA ASP A 745 6.44 17.41 31.04
C ASP A 745 7.54 17.47 32.10
N VAL A 746 8.64 18.18 31.82
CA VAL A 746 9.71 18.40 32.81
C VAL A 746 9.15 19.15 34.02
N VAL A 747 8.43 20.25 33.80
CA VAL A 747 7.80 21.03 34.88
C VAL A 747 6.75 20.20 35.62
N LEU A 748 5.97 19.39 34.92
CA LEU A 748 4.99 18.49 35.53
C LEU A 748 5.67 17.47 36.44
N LEU A 749 6.74 16.83 35.96
CA LEU A 749 7.52 15.86 36.73
C LEU A 749 8.21 16.51 37.93
N GLU A 750 8.75 17.71 37.77
CA GLU A 750 9.33 18.48 38.88
C GLU A 750 8.28 18.79 39.93
N ARG A 751 7.11 19.30 39.52
CA ARG A 751 6.00 19.61 40.43
C ARG A 751 5.43 18.38 41.12
N ALA A 752 5.26 17.27 40.38
CA ALA A 752 4.74 16.03 40.93
C ALA A 752 5.69 15.39 41.96
N ASN A 753 7.00 15.62 41.81
CA ASN A 753 8.03 15.11 42.71
C ASN A 753 8.48 16.13 43.77
N ASP A 754 7.86 17.31 43.85
CA ASP A 754 8.16 18.33 44.88
C ASP A 754 7.53 17.96 46.24
N THR A 755 7.94 16.81 46.76
CA THR A 755 7.43 16.22 48.02
C THR A 755 8.49 16.27 49.13
N ARG A 756 9.54 17.09 48.98
CA ARG A 756 10.63 17.20 49.95
C ARG A 756 10.12 17.76 51.28
N ARG A 757 10.65 17.23 52.39
CA ARG A 757 10.43 17.71 53.76
C ARG A 757 11.79 17.79 54.48
N ASP A 758 12.10 18.93 55.09
CA ASP A 758 13.42 19.20 55.70
C ASP A 758 13.55 18.77 57.18
N GLN A 759 12.56 18.06 57.73
CA GLN A 759 12.59 17.64 59.13
C GLN A 759 13.43 16.36 59.30
N PRO A 760 14.46 16.36 60.17
CA PRO A 760 15.17 15.14 60.51
C PRO A 760 14.20 14.18 61.23
N ARG A 761 14.01 12.98 60.66
CA ARG A 761 13.08 12.01 61.22
C ARG A 761 13.80 11.15 62.25
N GLU A 762 13.35 11.22 63.49
CA GLU A 762 13.78 10.31 64.55
C GLU A 762 13.31 8.87 64.25
N GLY A 763 13.98 7.87 64.84
CA GLY A 763 13.56 6.48 64.73
C GLY A 763 12.27 6.17 65.49
N ILE A 764 11.63 5.03 65.14
CA ILE A 764 10.35 4.59 65.73
C ILE A 764 10.41 4.57 67.26
N VAL A 765 11.52 4.08 67.84
CA VAL A 765 11.72 3.98 69.29
C VAL A 765 11.68 5.36 69.96
N ALA A 766 12.38 6.35 69.40
CA ALA A 766 12.42 7.70 69.95
C ALA A 766 11.04 8.38 69.89
N GLN A 767 10.31 8.21 68.79
CA GLN A 767 8.94 8.73 68.64
C GLN A 767 7.97 8.07 69.63
N PHE A 768 8.04 6.74 69.78
CA PHE A 768 7.23 6.00 70.75
C PHE A 768 7.51 6.48 72.18
N GLU A 769 8.77 6.60 72.58
CA GLU A 769 9.14 7.08 73.91
C GLU A 769 8.76 8.54 74.17
N ALA A 770 8.80 9.38 73.13
CA ALA A 770 8.29 10.75 73.22
C ALA A 770 6.78 10.76 73.47
N GLN A 771 6.02 9.88 72.81
CA GLN A 771 4.59 9.73 73.03
C GLN A 771 4.28 9.18 74.45
N VAL A 772 5.06 8.22 74.94
CA VAL A 772 4.94 7.70 76.32
C VAL A 772 5.15 8.82 77.35
N ARG A 773 6.14 9.71 77.15
CA ARG A 773 6.36 10.88 78.02
C ARG A 773 5.21 11.88 77.96
N LYS A 774 4.61 12.06 76.77
CA LYS A 774 3.54 13.02 76.53
C LYS A 774 2.21 12.58 77.15
N SER A 775 1.88 11.29 77.14
CA SER A 775 0.59 10.76 77.57
C SER A 775 0.69 9.35 78.17
N PRO A 776 1.32 9.19 79.35
CA PRO A 776 1.67 7.88 79.91
C PRO A 776 0.46 7.00 80.24
N GLU A 777 -0.63 7.58 80.74
CA GLU A 777 -1.84 6.87 81.16
C GLU A 777 -2.85 6.62 80.01
N ALA A 778 -2.60 7.14 78.81
CA ALA A 778 -3.49 6.90 77.67
C ALA A 778 -3.38 5.44 77.21
N VAL A 779 -4.50 4.85 76.82
CA VAL A 779 -4.57 3.47 76.31
C VAL A 779 -3.83 3.39 74.97
N ALA A 780 -2.82 2.52 74.90
CA ALA A 780 -1.99 2.29 73.71
C ALA A 780 -2.38 1.01 72.96
N LEU A 781 -2.80 -0.04 73.67
CA LEU A 781 -3.13 -1.35 73.08
C LEU A 781 -4.34 -1.97 73.77
N VAL A 782 -5.27 -2.48 72.97
CA VAL A 782 -6.44 -3.24 73.43
C VAL A 782 -6.45 -4.59 72.70
N PHE A 783 -6.49 -5.68 73.45
CA PHE A 783 -6.64 -7.04 72.90
C PHE A 783 -7.51 -7.90 73.81
N GLY A 784 -8.64 -8.39 73.29
CA GLY A 784 -9.64 -9.08 74.10
C GLY A 784 -10.15 -8.20 75.24
N GLY A 785 -10.05 -8.70 76.48
CA GLY A 785 -10.39 -7.94 77.70
C GLY A 785 -9.23 -7.17 78.32
N THR A 786 -8.05 -7.16 77.70
CA THR A 786 -6.83 -6.54 78.24
C THR A 786 -6.57 -5.19 77.59
N GLU A 787 -6.37 -4.16 78.41
CA GLU A 787 -5.96 -2.82 77.98
C GLU A 787 -4.60 -2.46 78.61
N LEU A 788 -3.67 -1.95 77.81
CA LEU A 788 -2.39 -1.42 78.28
C LEU A 788 -2.28 0.08 77.98
N SER A 789 -1.85 0.85 78.98
CA SER A 789 -1.43 2.24 78.78
C SER A 789 -0.07 2.33 78.06
N TYR A 790 0.26 3.48 77.49
CA TYR A 790 1.58 3.73 76.90
C TYR A 790 2.71 3.45 77.89
N ALA A 791 2.56 3.85 79.17
CA ALA A 791 3.56 3.58 80.21
C ALA A 791 3.71 2.07 80.50
N ALA A 792 2.59 1.34 80.58
CA ALA A 792 2.61 -0.11 80.83
C ALA A 792 3.23 -0.90 79.67
N LEU A 793 2.88 -0.56 78.42
CA LEU A 793 3.44 -1.16 77.22
C LEU A 793 4.95 -0.90 77.12
N ASN A 794 5.38 0.35 77.36
CA ASN A 794 6.78 0.73 77.34
C ASN A 794 7.60 -0.01 78.40
N ALA A 795 7.09 -0.11 79.64
CA ALA A 795 7.75 -0.84 80.72
C ALA A 795 7.96 -2.33 80.40
N ARG A 796 6.95 -3.00 79.81
CA ARG A 796 7.07 -4.40 79.38
C ARG A 796 8.09 -4.58 78.25
N ALA A 797 8.03 -3.73 77.22
CA ALA A 797 8.98 -3.77 76.11
C ALA A 797 10.42 -3.48 76.56
N ASN A 798 10.61 -2.53 77.48
CA ASN A 798 11.91 -2.18 78.06
C ASN A 798 12.55 -3.34 78.85
N ARG A 799 11.75 -4.11 79.61
CA ARG A 799 12.26 -5.29 80.33
C ARG A 799 12.70 -6.38 79.36
N LEU A 800 11.90 -6.66 78.33
CA LEU A 800 12.25 -7.64 77.31
C LEU A 800 13.47 -7.19 76.48
N ALA A 801 13.56 -5.91 76.11
CA ALA A 801 14.68 -5.36 75.35
C ALA A 801 16.03 -5.52 76.08
N ARG A 802 16.08 -5.34 77.41
CA ARG A 802 17.31 -5.58 78.19
C ARG A 802 17.75 -7.02 78.11
N ARG A 803 16.81 -7.96 78.30
CA ARG A 803 17.08 -9.39 78.19
C ARG A 803 17.56 -9.76 76.78
N LEU A 804 16.95 -9.18 75.74
CA LEU A 804 17.39 -9.36 74.36
C LEU A 804 18.85 -8.91 74.16
N ARG A 805 19.24 -7.76 74.72
CA ARG A 805 20.64 -7.29 74.69
C ARG A 805 21.59 -8.20 75.47
N ASP A 806 21.19 -8.71 76.62
CA ASP A 806 21.98 -9.67 77.40
C ASP A 806 22.22 -10.98 76.62
N ARG A 807 21.32 -11.31 75.68
CA ARG A 807 21.45 -12.43 74.73
C ARG A 807 22.15 -12.07 73.41
N GLY A 808 22.71 -10.87 73.31
CA GLY A 808 23.54 -10.46 72.17
C GLY A 808 22.79 -9.77 71.03
N VAL A 809 21.51 -9.41 71.20
CA VAL A 809 20.83 -8.54 70.24
C VAL A 809 21.48 -7.15 70.28
N ALA A 810 22.02 -6.73 69.13
CA ALA A 810 22.66 -5.44 68.93
C ALA A 810 22.02 -4.71 67.74
N THR A 811 22.55 -3.53 67.41
CA THR A 811 22.12 -2.75 66.24
C THR A 811 22.09 -3.62 64.97
N ASP A 812 20.99 -3.55 64.21
CA ASP A 812 20.75 -4.28 62.95
C ASP A 812 20.75 -5.82 63.07
N THR A 813 20.74 -6.37 64.30
CA THR A 813 20.57 -7.81 64.50
C THR A 813 19.14 -8.21 64.16
N VAL A 814 18.96 -9.15 63.21
CA VAL A 814 17.64 -9.64 62.82
C VAL A 814 17.15 -10.68 63.83
N VAL A 815 15.95 -10.46 64.37
CA VAL A 815 15.29 -11.34 65.35
C VAL A 815 13.97 -11.83 64.77
N GLY A 816 13.81 -13.15 64.68
CA GLY A 816 12.56 -13.77 64.22
C GLY A 816 11.43 -13.58 65.23
N LEU A 817 10.23 -13.24 64.77
CA LEU A 817 9.01 -13.16 65.58
C LEU A 817 8.01 -14.19 65.06
N ALA A 818 7.86 -15.31 65.77
CA ALA A 818 6.87 -16.36 65.50
C ALA A 818 5.83 -16.35 66.62
N LEU A 819 4.89 -15.42 66.56
CA LEU A 819 3.92 -15.13 67.62
C LEU A 819 2.51 -15.04 67.05
N ASP A 820 1.53 -15.54 67.79
CA ASP A 820 0.12 -15.27 67.51
C ASP A 820 -0.25 -13.82 67.83
N ARG A 821 -1.37 -13.36 67.28
CA ARG A 821 -1.88 -12.02 67.58
C ARG A 821 -2.20 -11.91 69.06
N GLY A 822 -1.61 -10.91 69.71
CA GLY A 822 -1.85 -10.63 71.11
C GLY A 822 -0.97 -9.50 71.64
N VAL A 823 -1.05 -9.27 72.95
CA VAL A 823 -0.24 -8.25 73.62
C VAL A 823 1.25 -8.52 73.45
N GLU A 824 1.67 -9.78 73.57
CA GLU A 824 3.08 -10.17 73.51
C GLU A 824 3.71 -9.93 72.13
N MET A 825 2.92 -9.98 71.06
CA MET A 825 3.37 -9.66 69.70
C MET A 825 3.90 -8.22 69.60
N LEU A 826 3.16 -7.25 70.15
CA LEU A 826 3.54 -5.83 70.14
C LEU A 826 4.66 -5.55 71.14
N VAL A 827 4.65 -6.21 72.30
CA VAL A 827 5.73 -6.12 73.29
C VAL A 827 7.05 -6.63 72.69
N ALA A 828 7.03 -7.77 72.00
CA ALA A 828 8.20 -8.36 71.35
C ALA A 828 8.73 -7.49 70.20
N LEU A 829 7.84 -6.97 69.34
CA LEU A 829 8.19 -6.04 68.27
C LEU A 829 8.91 -4.81 68.84
N LEU A 830 8.29 -4.13 69.81
CA LEU A 830 8.88 -2.93 70.42
C LEU A 830 10.18 -3.26 71.17
N ALA A 831 10.27 -4.43 71.81
CA ALA A 831 11.47 -4.85 72.52
C ALA A 831 12.65 -5.09 71.59
N VAL A 832 12.43 -5.73 70.43
CA VAL A 832 13.45 -5.93 69.40
C VAL A 832 13.97 -4.59 68.91
N LEU A 833 13.07 -3.67 68.56
CA LEU A 833 13.45 -2.31 68.12
C LEU A 833 14.21 -1.55 69.21
N LYS A 834 13.77 -1.62 70.47
CA LYS A 834 14.42 -0.97 71.63
C LYS A 834 15.79 -1.57 71.97
N ALA A 835 16.01 -2.85 71.66
CA ALA A 835 17.32 -3.47 71.76
C ALA A 835 18.28 -3.04 70.63
N GLY A 836 17.77 -2.35 69.60
CA GLY A 836 18.49 -1.95 68.39
C GLY A 836 18.38 -2.96 67.24
N GLY A 837 17.71 -4.10 67.45
CA GLY A 837 17.52 -5.12 66.43
C GLY A 837 16.37 -4.79 65.46
N ALA A 838 16.29 -5.59 64.40
CA ALA A 838 15.22 -5.55 63.42
C ALA A 838 14.37 -6.82 63.52
N TYR A 839 13.05 -6.70 63.44
CA TYR A 839 12.20 -7.88 63.53
C TYR A 839 11.98 -8.53 62.14
N LEU A 840 11.96 -9.87 62.12
CA LEU A 840 11.56 -10.69 60.98
C LEU A 840 10.28 -11.43 61.36
N PRO A 841 9.11 -11.05 60.85
CA PRO A 841 7.86 -11.74 61.15
C PRO A 841 7.80 -13.10 60.44
N LEU A 842 7.63 -14.16 61.23
CA LEU A 842 7.55 -15.55 60.81
C LEU A 842 6.12 -16.03 61.04
N ASP A 843 5.27 -15.90 60.01
CA ASP A 843 3.87 -16.31 60.08
C ASP A 843 3.76 -17.84 60.31
N PRO A 844 3.16 -18.30 61.42
CA PRO A 844 3.02 -19.73 61.70
C PRO A 844 2.28 -20.51 60.60
N ASP A 845 1.40 -19.85 59.84
CA ASP A 845 0.62 -20.48 58.78
C ASP A 845 1.45 -20.71 57.50
N TYR A 846 2.69 -20.21 57.43
CA TYR A 846 3.56 -20.46 56.28
C TYR A 846 4.10 -21.90 56.26
N PRO A 847 4.37 -22.47 55.06
CA PRO A 847 5.04 -23.76 54.95
C PRO A 847 6.39 -23.75 55.67
N LEU A 848 6.71 -24.85 56.36
CA LEU A 848 7.95 -24.98 57.15
C LEU A 848 9.21 -24.72 56.32
N GLU A 849 9.27 -25.21 55.08
CA GLU A 849 10.39 -24.98 54.17
C GLU A 849 10.61 -23.48 53.88
N ARG A 850 9.51 -22.71 53.77
CA ARG A 850 9.57 -21.26 53.57
C ARG A 850 10.12 -20.55 54.80
N LEU A 851 9.68 -20.95 55.99
CA LEU A 851 10.16 -20.38 57.25
C LEU A 851 11.64 -20.71 57.50
N ALA A 852 12.06 -21.95 57.19
CA ALA A 852 13.45 -22.36 57.27
C ALA A 852 14.34 -21.58 56.28
N HIS A 853 13.86 -21.34 55.06
CA HIS A 853 14.53 -20.47 54.10
C HIS A 853 14.68 -19.04 54.61
N MET A 854 13.61 -18.42 55.14
CA MET A 854 13.64 -17.06 55.67
C MET A 854 14.65 -16.90 56.82
N LEU A 855 14.73 -17.88 57.72
CA LEU A 855 15.70 -17.87 58.82
C LEU A 855 17.15 -18.01 58.32
N ARG A 856 17.40 -18.94 57.38
CA ARG A 856 18.75 -19.09 56.79
C ARG A 856 19.20 -17.85 56.05
N ASP A 857 18.33 -17.31 55.21
CA ASP A 857 18.63 -16.18 54.33
C ASP A 857 18.82 -14.88 55.12
N SER A 858 18.03 -14.67 56.18
CA SER A 858 18.18 -13.50 57.07
C SER A 858 19.33 -13.62 58.08
N GLY A 859 19.81 -14.84 58.35
CA GLY A 859 20.80 -15.10 59.41
C GLY A 859 20.27 -14.90 60.83
N ALA A 860 18.94 -14.85 61.02
CA ALA A 860 18.34 -14.67 62.34
C ALA A 860 18.64 -15.88 63.23
N ALA A 861 19.52 -15.68 64.22
CA ALA A 861 19.94 -16.72 65.15
C ALA A 861 18.99 -16.90 66.36
N LEU A 862 18.07 -15.94 66.56
CA LEU A 862 17.13 -15.90 67.67
C LEU A 862 15.70 -15.72 67.15
N VAL A 863 14.78 -16.56 67.64
CA VAL A 863 13.34 -16.49 67.33
C VAL A 863 12.55 -16.34 68.63
N LEU A 864 11.80 -15.25 68.77
CA LEU A 864 10.85 -15.06 69.86
C LEU A 864 9.54 -15.78 69.51
N THR A 865 9.08 -16.65 70.41
CA THR A 865 7.87 -17.46 70.21
C THR A 865 7.15 -17.75 71.53
N GLN A 866 6.03 -18.49 71.48
CA GLN A 866 5.23 -18.93 72.62
C GLN A 866 5.28 -20.46 72.72
N GLU A 867 5.06 -21.03 73.90
CA GLU A 867 5.13 -22.48 74.14
C GLU A 867 4.16 -23.23 73.21
N GLU A 868 2.98 -22.67 72.96
CA GLU A 868 1.96 -23.22 72.07
C GLU A 868 2.44 -23.39 70.62
N LEU A 869 3.29 -22.48 70.13
CA LEU A 869 3.85 -22.49 68.76
C LEU A 869 5.17 -23.26 68.65
N ARG A 870 5.82 -23.58 69.78
CA ARG A 870 7.12 -24.24 69.81
C ARG A 870 7.13 -25.57 69.06
N GLY A 871 6.07 -26.36 69.21
CA GLY A 871 5.95 -27.66 68.54
C GLY A 871 5.88 -27.54 67.02
N GLN A 872 5.19 -26.53 66.51
CA GLN A 872 5.03 -26.26 65.08
C GLN A 872 6.35 -25.81 64.43
N PHE A 873 7.16 -25.03 65.15
CA PHE A 873 8.45 -24.53 64.66
C PHE A 873 9.64 -25.45 64.97
N ALA A 874 9.47 -26.52 65.74
CA ALA A 874 10.56 -27.37 66.20
C ALA A 874 11.45 -27.91 65.07
N ALA A 875 10.84 -28.35 63.95
CA ALA A 875 11.55 -28.85 62.78
C ALA A 875 12.39 -27.74 62.10
N VAL A 876 11.80 -26.54 61.97
CA VAL A 876 12.45 -25.37 61.36
C VAL A 876 13.64 -24.90 62.20
N LEU A 877 13.49 -24.85 63.52
CA LEU A 877 14.54 -24.44 64.46
C LEU A 877 15.69 -25.46 64.47
N ALA A 878 15.38 -26.76 64.45
CA ALA A 878 16.39 -27.83 64.38
C ALA A 878 17.17 -27.80 63.05
N GLU A 879 16.49 -27.51 61.93
CA GLU A 879 17.12 -27.43 60.60
C GLU A 879 18.03 -26.20 60.47
N THR A 880 17.62 -25.06 61.04
CA THR A 880 18.33 -23.77 60.88
C THR A 880 19.34 -23.49 61.99
N GLY A 881 19.24 -24.17 63.13
CA GLY A 881 20.08 -23.93 64.31
C GLY A 881 19.71 -22.66 65.10
N ALA A 882 18.59 -22.02 64.79
CA ALA A 882 18.13 -20.83 65.51
C ALA A 882 17.61 -21.19 66.91
N GLU A 883 17.91 -20.37 67.91
CA GLU A 883 17.43 -20.53 69.29
C GLU A 883 16.00 -19.97 69.40
N ALA A 884 15.05 -20.78 69.90
CA ALA A 884 13.72 -20.31 70.25
C ALA A 884 13.68 -19.81 71.70
N TRP A 885 13.18 -18.59 71.88
CA TRP A 885 12.95 -17.98 73.18
C TRP A 885 11.45 -17.83 73.44
N LEU A 886 10.98 -18.58 74.44
CA LEU A 886 9.59 -18.60 74.89
C LEU A 886 9.29 -17.40 75.79
N LEU A 887 8.34 -16.56 75.37
CA LEU A 887 7.96 -15.34 76.09
C LEU A 887 7.08 -15.63 77.32
N ASP A 888 6.29 -16.70 77.27
CA ASP A 888 5.34 -17.19 78.27
C ASP A 888 5.97 -18.06 79.37
N ALA A 889 7.16 -18.62 79.14
CA ALA A 889 7.88 -19.43 80.12
C ALA A 889 8.56 -18.60 81.24
N GLN A 890 8.51 -17.26 81.20
CA GLN A 890 9.16 -16.39 82.18
C GLN A 890 8.23 -15.29 82.72
N ASP A 891 7.50 -15.63 83.78
CA ASP A 891 6.86 -14.66 84.68
C ASP A 891 7.92 -13.89 85.48
N GLY A 892 8.40 -12.79 84.91
CA GLY A 892 9.31 -11.87 85.57
C GLY A 892 8.80 -10.44 85.50
N GLU A 893 7.85 -10.07 86.36
CA GLU A 893 7.51 -8.64 86.57
C GLU A 893 8.64 -7.86 87.27
N GLY A 894 9.72 -8.53 87.70
CA GLY A 894 10.90 -7.91 88.31
C GLY A 894 11.98 -7.51 87.29
N GLY A 895 12.52 -6.30 87.44
CA GLY A 895 13.62 -5.77 86.62
C GLY A 895 13.47 -4.26 86.35
N ASP A 896 14.54 -3.62 85.89
CA ASP A 896 14.50 -2.21 85.50
C ASP A 896 13.58 -2.00 84.27
N ALA A 897 12.58 -1.13 84.44
CA ALA A 897 11.57 -0.83 83.42
C ALA A 897 11.80 0.53 82.72
N GLY A 898 12.87 1.26 83.07
CA GLY A 898 13.24 2.52 82.42
C GLY A 898 13.59 2.36 80.94
N ASN A 899 13.65 3.44 80.18
CA ASN A 899 14.12 3.39 78.79
C ASN A 899 15.59 2.97 78.74
N LEU A 900 15.98 2.23 77.71
CA LEU A 900 17.36 1.80 77.54
C LEU A 900 18.17 2.94 76.93
N ASP A 901 19.42 3.10 77.37
CA ASP A 901 20.39 3.99 76.72
C ASP A 901 20.99 3.27 75.49
N VAL A 902 20.20 3.16 74.42
CA VAL A 902 20.57 2.58 73.13
C VAL A 902 20.38 3.62 72.04
N ALA A 903 21.46 4.00 71.37
CA ALA A 903 21.39 4.89 70.23
C ALA A 903 20.90 4.13 68.97
N VAL A 904 19.58 4.05 68.79
CA VAL A 904 18.98 3.53 67.55
C VAL A 904 19.02 4.62 66.49
N HIS A 905 19.88 4.44 65.49
CA HIS A 905 20.03 5.41 64.40
C HIS A 905 18.85 5.32 63.42
N ALA A 906 18.47 6.41 62.77
CA ALA A 906 17.36 6.41 61.81
C ALA A 906 17.65 5.52 60.58
N GLU A 907 18.92 5.29 60.26
CA GLU A 907 19.35 4.39 59.18
C GLU A 907 19.45 2.92 59.61
N SER A 908 19.26 2.59 60.89
CA SER A 908 19.22 1.21 61.36
C SER A 908 17.97 0.50 60.86
N LEU A 909 18.05 -0.82 60.74
CA LEU A 909 16.96 -1.68 60.31
C LEU A 909 15.84 -1.68 61.35
N ALA A 910 14.61 -1.44 60.89
CA ALA A 910 13.40 -1.63 61.69
C ALA A 910 12.87 -3.07 61.51
N TYR A 911 12.82 -3.56 60.28
CA TYR A 911 12.33 -4.91 60.00
C TYR A 911 12.89 -5.49 58.71
N VAL A 912 12.71 -6.81 58.58
CA VAL A 912 12.93 -7.56 57.33
C VAL A 912 11.64 -8.30 56.99
N ILE A 913 10.99 -7.97 55.88
CA ILE A 913 9.75 -8.64 55.41
C ILE A 913 9.99 -9.32 54.07
N TYR A 914 9.58 -10.58 53.93
CA TYR A 914 9.79 -11.37 52.73
C TYR A 914 8.66 -11.24 51.71
N THR A 915 9.01 -10.99 50.44
CA THR A 915 8.07 -10.94 49.31
C THR A 915 8.31 -12.08 48.31
N SER A 916 7.33 -12.39 47.46
CA SER A 916 7.50 -13.36 46.37
C SER A 916 8.55 -12.86 45.38
N GLY A 917 9.67 -13.58 45.22
CA GLY A 917 10.67 -13.27 44.22
C GLY A 917 10.26 -13.77 42.84
N SER A 918 10.57 -13.02 41.77
CA SER A 918 10.36 -13.44 40.37
C SER A 918 11.12 -14.73 40.00
N THR A 919 12.09 -15.12 40.83
CA THR A 919 12.90 -16.35 40.70
C THR A 919 12.31 -17.56 41.44
N GLY A 920 11.12 -17.44 42.04
CA GLY A 920 10.43 -18.51 42.76
C GLY A 920 10.81 -18.65 44.25
N LEU A 921 11.97 -18.13 44.68
CA LEU A 921 12.38 -18.05 46.09
C LEU A 921 12.04 -16.67 46.68
N PRO A 922 11.49 -16.61 47.91
CA PRO A 922 11.15 -15.34 48.54
C PRO A 922 12.42 -14.58 48.97
N LYS A 923 12.36 -13.23 48.93
CA LYS A 923 13.49 -12.34 49.23
C LYS A 923 13.13 -11.39 50.37
N GLY A 924 14.04 -11.19 51.32
CA GLY A 924 13.86 -10.28 52.45
C GLY A 924 14.10 -8.81 52.07
N VAL A 925 13.09 -7.97 52.22
CA VAL A 925 13.19 -6.51 52.06
C VAL A 925 13.58 -5.91 53.41
N MET A 926 14.78 -5.35 53.47
CA MET A 926 15.33 -4.71 54.68
C MET A 926 14.90 -3.24 54.73
N VAL A 927 14.06 -2.88 55.69
CA VAL A 927 13.50 -1.52 55.82
C VAL A 927 14.07 -0.83 57.05
N ARG A 928 14.52 0.41 56.86
CA ARG A 928 15.13 1.25 57.89
C ARG A 928 14.09 2.04 58.67
N HIS A 929 14.44 2.45 59.89
CA HIS A 929 13.57 3.29 60.72
C HIS A 929 13.12 4.59 60.01
N ASN A 930 14.01 5.26 59.28
CA ASN A 930 13.71 6.51 58.58
C ASN A 930 12.63 6.33 57.49
N ALA A 931 12.60 5.18 56.79
CA ALA A 931 11.65 4.89 55.74
C ALA A 931 10.25 4.65 56.35
N VAL A 932 10.20 3.94 57.47
CA VAL A 932 8.98 3.73 58.24
C VAL A 932 8.43 5.04 58.77
N THR A 933 9.26 5.83 59.47
CA THR A 933 8.81 7.11 60.01
C THR A 933 8.56 8.13 58.89
N ASN A 934 9.17 7.94 57.71
CA ASN A 934 8.81 8.67 56.50
C ASN A 934 7.35 8.43 56.11
N PHE A 935 7.01 7.15 55.94
CA PHE A 935 5.68 6.69 55.60
C PHE A 935 4.63 7.07 56.66
N LEU A 936 4.90 6.82 57.95
CA LEU A 936 3.95 7.08 59.03
C LEU A 936 3.59 8.56 59.16
N ALA A 937 4.56 9.49 59.04
CA ALA A 937 4.20 10.91 59.12
C ALA A 937 3.41 11.37 57.88
N THR A 938 3.68 10.80 56.70
CA THR A 938 2.86 11.07 55.51
C THR A 938 1.43 10.57 55.71
N MET A 939 1.23 9.36 56.28
CA MET A 939 -0.09 8.82 56.60
C MET A 939 -0.81 9.63 57.69
N ALA A 940 -0.05 10.16 58.66
CA ALA A 940 -0.59 11.08 59.66
C ALA A 940 -1.11 12.38 59.03
N GLU A 941 -0.41 12.94 58.04
CA GLU A 941 -0.84 14.13 57.29
C GLU A 941 -1.99 13.84 56.32
N GLN A 942 -1.94 12.71 55.60
CA GLN A 942 -2.90 12.30 54.57
C GLN A 942 -3.13 10.79 54.69
N PRO A 943 -4.29 10.33 55.21
CA PRO A 943 -5.59 11.01 55.18
C PRO A 943 -5.90 12.00 56.32
N GLY A 944 -5.01 12.20 57.30
CA GLY A 944 -5.22 13.14 58.40
C GLY A 944 -5.62 12.45 59.71
N MET A 945 -4.69 11.70 60.29
CA MET A 945 -4.91 10.88 61.50
C MET A 945 -4.58 11.68 62.78
N THR A 946 -5.49 11.71 63.76
CA THR A 946 -5.41 12.51 65.00
C THR A 946 -5.34 11.67 66.28
N ALA A 947 -4.87 12.22 67.40
CA ALA A 947 -4.79 11.49 68.67
C ALA A 947 -6.13 10.92 69.21
N GLY A 948 -7.27 11.31 68.64
CA GLY A 948 -8.60 10.75 68.97
C GLY A 948 -8.98 9.49 68.21
N ASP A 949 -8.19 9.10 67.21
CA ASP A 949 -8.51 7.93 66.38
C ASP A 949 -8.12 6.62 67.07
N ARG A 950 -8.73 5.53 66.60
CA ARG A 950 -8.37 4.16 66.97
C ARG A 950 -8.04 3.38 65.71
N VAL A 951 -6.89 2.69 65.71
CA VAL A 951 -6.46 1.84 64.59
C VAL A 951 -6.71 0.39 64.95
N LEU A 952 -7.36 -0.35 64.04
CA LEU A 952 -7.59 -1.78 64.19
C LEU A 952 -6.40 -2.53 63.58
N GLY A 953 -5.66 -3.29 64.40
CA GLY A 953 -4.55 -4.12 63.93
C GLY A 953 -5.00 -5.38 63.19
N LEU A 954 -5.43 -5.21 61.94
CA LEU A 954 -6.00 -6.26 61.10
C LEU A 954 -4.92 -7.03 60.31
N THR A 955 -3.88 -6.34 59.86
CA THR A 955 -2.92 -6.91 58.90
C THR A 955 -1.94 -7.86 59.59
N SER A 956 -1.53 -8.96 58.94
CA SER A 956 -0.46 -9.84 59.46
C SER A 956 0.85 -9.08 59.47
N LEU A 957 1.68 -9.27 60.51
CA LEU A 957 2.99 -8.64 60.61
C LEU A 957 3.92 -9.01 59.45
N SER A 958 3.66 -10.13 58.76
CA SER A 958 4.40 -10.52 57.56
C SER A 958 4.07 -9.69 56.31
N PHE A 959 3.20 -8.69 56.42
CA PHE A 959 2.97 -7.65 55.40
C PHE A 959 3.35 -6.28 55.94
N ASP A 960 4.01 -5.47 55.10
CA ASP A 960 4.56 -4.16 55.46
C ASP A 960 3.52 -3.13 55.91
N ILE A 961 2.29 -3.19 55.38
CA ILE A 961 1.20 -2.31 55.81
C ILE A 961 0.84 -2.48 57.30
N ALA A 962 1.17 -3.61 57.93
CA ALA A 962 0.97 -3.81 59.38
C ALA A 962 1.78 -2.82 60.24
N VAL A 963 2.79 -2.17 59.67
CA VAL A 963 3.53 -1.10 60.34
C VAL A 963 2.64 0.10 60.64
N LEU A 964 1.69 0.43 59.76
CA LEU A 964 0.68 1.47 60.02
C LEU A 964 -0.23 1.06 61.19
N ASP A 965 -0.59 -0.21 61.24
CA ASP A 965 -1.45 -0.78 62.28
C ASP A 965 -0.79 -0.76 63.67
N CYS A 966 0.53 -0.98 63.72
CA CYS A 966 1.26 -1.27 64.95
C CYS A 966 2.10 -0.11 65.52
N CYS A 967 2.58 0.82 64.68
CA CYS A 967 3.62 1.78 65.06
C CYS A 967 3.17 3.24 65.09
N ARG A 968 1.86 3.49 65.15
CA ARG A 968 1.28 4.84 65.23
C ARG A 968 1.43 5.47 66.63
#